data_AF-A0A417Y4S7-F1
#
_entry.id   AF-A0A417Y4S7-F1
#
_cell.length_a   1.000
_cell.length_b   1.000
_cell.length_c   1.000
_cell.angle_alpha   90.00
_cell.angle_beta   90.00
_cell.angle_gamma   90.00
#
_symmetry.space_group_name_H-M   'P 1'
#
loop_
_entity.id
_entity.type
_entity.pdbx_description
1 polymer ?
#
loop_
_entity_poly.entity_id
_entity_poly.type
_entity_poly.pdbx_seq_one_letter_code
_entity_poly.pdbx_strand_id
1 'polypeptide(L)'
;MDKQERREARDAARAVAAWSVRAQQVEAWHHATHDAVRRDRAALLAQAIPVARRGETAWQVALMSQADGDRLIAALVARADLPATTAQEASALGRLTDERMAAAIAARRVLTPLRWLFTSRRRREQVGVQVAHLRELFAWGLQAQVADSLDRLLQPTGELAGTAFTIDDLLDPRLGLLAHIDPPAGLLHPTAFGELPRSMADLRGAVEAERSAREAVLDAVADFRAPTVNAALGTMPLETLKEVTTGSLRLGPLDAAGITSVQAVLDRKRELRQLHGIGSGSYGHLVDAAHTLARLTADQQPVRLAGTPDPASEAVVVALARWDGVRRTRGAEGDLAVADDLRALAAVVDDRVARLLVVPTRSVPASGLADAIATVVHRADVVATTTPRGVPADAWADFTSRPADYYAMLGALGYLTEDEEASHGELPAGLVESVREQALRTEALTVALRGYQSFGARFALVQRKVILGDEMGLGKTIEALAVLAHLWATGASHFLVVCPPGVLVNWLREIAARSTLPAHRIHGDGWQEAAAAWVAGGGVAVTTYDTTWMESGAWAQGPTIACVVVDEAQYVKNPEAQRSRRTAALVAGVERAILLTGTPMQNHVGEFRTLVSYLQPALVAGREELAPRLFRRAVAPAYLRRNQEDVLAELPGLVEVEEWLPMGPRDLAAYRAGVAAGNLMQMRRAAMIHGLDSPKVDRLVEIVEEAEDNGRRVIVYSYFNEVLAAVREVLTGPVHGPLDGSVAAGARQRLVDEFSAAEGGAALLAQISTGGVGLNIQAASVVVLCEPQLNPALEAQAIARAHRMGQLSSVQVHRLLSEDTVDERIHELLAQKRRLFEEYAENSATADAAPEATDAEIARQVLAAERERLLYQAPAVPAPDDA
;
A
#
# COMPACT_ATOMS: atom_id res chain seq x y z
N MET A 1 100.95 5.87 -12.26
CA MET A 1 100.33 4.75 -11.54
C MET A 1 101.36 3.70 -11.18
N ASP A 2 101.73 3.64 -9.90
CA ASP A 2 102.69 2.69 -9.36
C ASP A 2 102.06 1.27 -9.16
N LYS A 3 102.78 0.34 -8.50
CA LYS A 3 102.27 -1.02 -8.23
C LYS A 3 101.21 -1.04 -7.11
N GLN A 4 101.31 -0.14 -6.14
CA GLN A 4 100.44 -0.01 -4.97
C GLN A 4 99.08 0.58 -5.39
N GLU A 5 99.09 1.70 -6.11
CA GLU A 5 97.90 2.38 -6.66
C GLU A 5 97.11 1.47 -7.60
N ARG A 6 97.79 0.62 -8.39
CA ARG A 6 97.14 -0.40 -9.24
C ARG A 6 96.50 -1.52 -8.44
N ARG A 7 96.96 -1.80 -7.23
CA ARG A 7 96.39 -2.81 -6.34
C ARG A 7 95.16 -2.23 -5.65
N GLU A 8 95.28 -1.04 -5.06
CA GLU A 8 94.17 -0.29 -4.45
C GLU A 8 93.03 -0.05 -5.44
N ALA A 9 93.33 0.39 -6.67
CA ALA A 9 92.31 0.59 -7.70
C ALA A 9 91.60 -0.73 -8.12
N ARG A 10 92.31 -1.88 -8.07
CA ARG A 10 91.70 -3.18 -8.36
C ARG A 10 90.79 -3.67 -7.23
N ASP A 11 91.16 -3.38 -6.00
CA ASP A 11 90.37 -3.75 -4.81
C ASP A 11 89.14 -2.83 -4.69
N ALA A 12 89.28 -1.52 -4.91
CA ALA A 12 88.16 -0.58 -5.06
C ALA A 12 87.20 -1.01 -6.19
N ALA A 13 87.73 -1.36 -7.37
CA ALA A 13 86.91 -1.85 -8.48
C ALA A 13 86.22 -3.20 -8.19
N ARG A 14 86.78 -4.05 -7.33
CA ARG A 14 86.14 -5.30 -6.89
C ARG A 14 84.98 -5.01 -5.94
N ALA A 15 85.18 -4.14 -4.96
CA ALA A 15 84.15 -3.76 -4.00
C ALA A 15 82.98 -3.03 -4.68
N VAL A 16 83.27 -2.02 -5.51
CA VAL A 16 82.25 -1.29 -6.27
C VAL A 16 81.49 -2.20 -7.24
N ALA A 17 82.17 -3.17 -7.88
CA ALA A 17 81.50 -4.16 -8.72
C ALA A 17 80.56 -5.09 -7.91
N ALA A 18 80.95 -5.48 -6.70
CA ALA A 18 80.09 -6.26 -5.82
C ALA A 18 78.87 -5.44 -5.37
N TRP A 19 79.06 -4.16 -5.03
CA TRP A 19 77.95 -3.24 -4.69
C TRP A 19 77.02 -3.01 -5.88
N SER A 20 77.53 -2.83 -7.09
CA SER A 20 76.73 -2.65 -8.31
C SER A 20 75.87 -3.89 -8.60
N VAL A 21 76.42 -5.11 -8.48
CA VAL A 21 75.64 -6.35 -8.64
C VAL A 21 74.54 -6.45 -7.57
N ARG A 22 74.85 -6.17 -6.31
CA ARG A 22 73.85 -6.16 -5.22
C ARG A 22 72.78 -5.08 -5.42
N ALA A 23 73.15 -3.88 -5.87
CA ALA A 23 72.22 -2.80 -6.18
C ALA A 23 71.27 -3.18 -7.33
N GLN A 24 71.78 -3.83 -8.39
CA GLN A 24 70.95 -4.38 -9.46
C GLN A 24 69.99 -5.47 -8.96
N GLN A 25 70.43 -6.31 -8.00
CA GLN A 25 69.56 -7.30 -7.37
C GLN A 25 68.44 -6.65 -6.55
N VAL A 26 68.75 -5.58 -5.78
CA VAL A 26 67.73 -4.79 -5.05
C VAL A 26 66.72 -4.19 -6.02
N GLU A 27 67.18 -3.46 -7.04
CA GLU A 27 66.28 -2.82 -8.02
C GLU A 27 65.41 -3.85 -8.75
N ALA A 28 65.99 -4.97 -9.19
CA ALA A 28 65.27 -6.04 -9.88
C ALA A 28 64.22 -6.69 -8.97
N TRP A 29 64.56 -6.95 -7.69
CA TRP A 29 63.62 -7.52 -6.72
C TRP A 29 62.47 -6.56 -6.42
N HIS A 30 62.77 -5.29 -6.10
CA HIS A 30 61.75 -4.27 -5.85
C HIS A 30 60.85 -4.07 -7.07
N HIS A 31 61.41 -3.96 -8.28
CA HIS A 31 60.63 -3.81 -9.52
C HIS A 31 59.74 -5.02 -9.76
N ALA A 32 60.27 -6.25 -9.66
CA ALA A 32 59.49 -7.46 -9.87
C ALA A 32 58.31 -7.58 -8.89
N THR A 33 58.52 -7.21 -7.63
CA THR A 33 57.47 -7.21 -6.59
C THR A 33 56.41 -6.15 -6.85
N HIS A 34 56.81 -4.92 -7.21
CA HIS A 34 55.87 -3.87 -7.62
C HIS A 34 55.10 -4.25 -8.90
N ASP A 35 55.75 -4.90 -9.86
CA ASP A 35 55.15 -5.36 -11.11
C ASP A 35 54.17 -6.51 -10.90
N ALA A 36 54.43 -7.42 -9.97
CA ALA A 36 53.48 -8.46 -9.58
C ALA A 36 52.18 -7.84 -9.05
N VAL A 37 52.27 -6.95 -8.05
CA VAL A 37 51.10 -6.26 -7.48
C VAL A 37 50.35 -5.45 -8.55
N ARG A 38 51.07 -4.71 -9.42
CA ARG A 38 50.45 -3.94 -10.50
C ARG A 38 49.70 -4.84 -11.49
N ARG A 39 50.30 -5.95 -11.91
CA ARG A 39 49.68 -6.91 -12.85
C ARG A 39 48.45 -7.57 -12.25
N ASP A 40 48.55 -8.08 -11.03
CA ASP A 40 47.46 -8.81 -10.38
C ASP A 40 46.28 -7.87 -10.05
N ARG A 41 46.56 -6.64 -9.60
CA ARG A 41 45.54 -5.59 -9.42
C ARG A 41 44.87 -5.23 -10.74
N ALA A 42 45.65 -5.02 -11.81
CA ALA A 42 45.10 -4.67 -13.12
C ALA A 42 44.24 -5.80 -13.70
N ALA A 43 44.64 -7.06 -13.52
CA ALA A 43 43.86 -8.22 -13.93
C ALA A 43 42.53 -8.30 -13.18
N LEU A 44 42.52 -8.05 -11.86
CA LEU A 44 41.31 -8.02 -11.04
C LEU A 44 40.35 -6.89 -11.47
N LEU A 45 40.85 -5.67 -11.64
CA LEU A 45 40.03 -4.52 -12.02
C LEU A 45 39.54 -4.60 -13.47
N ALA A 46 40.27 -5.26 -14.37
CA ALA A 46 39.83 -5.47 -15.74
C ALA A 46 38.59 -6.37 -15.86
N GLN A 47 38.33 -7.18 -14.83
CA GLN A 47 37.13 -8.04 -14.73
C GLN A 47 36.01 -7.38 -13.93
N ALA A 48 36.19 -6.12 -13.49
CA ALA A 48 35.15 -5.41 -12.76
C ALA A 48 33.96 -5.09 -13.66
N ILE A 49 32.76 -5.32 -13.12
CA ILE A 49 31.52 -4.99 -13.79
C ILE A 49 30.89 -3.73 -13.17
N PRO A 50 30.26 -2.86 -13.98
CA PRO A 50 29.49 -1.75 -13.46
C PRO A 50 28.19 -2.26 -12.84
N VAL A 51 27.91 -1.83 -11.61
CA VAL A 51 26.63 -2.08 -10.93
C VAL A 51 25.91 -0.74 -10.73
N ALA A 52 24.65 -0.71 -11.13
CA ALA A 52 23.85 0.51 -11.10
C ALA A 52 23.19 0.74 -9.74
N ARG A 53 22.78 1.98 -9.50
CA ARG A 53 21.82 2.36 -8.48
C ARG A 53 20.94 3.47 -9.05
N ARG A 54 19.63 3.25 -9.11
CA ARG A 54 18.65 4.14 -9.74
C ARG A 54 18.99 4.41 -11.22
N GLY A 55 19.40 3.38 -11.95
CA GLY A 55 19.67 3.46 -13.39
C GLY A 55 21.03 4.08 -13.79
N GLU A 56 21.86 4.49 -12.82
CA GLU A 56 23.19 5.05 -13.07
C GLU A 56 24.28 4.21 -12.38
N THR A 57 25.46 4.08 -12.98
CA THR A 57 26.57 3.32 -12.37
C THR A 57 26.99 3.95 -11.03
N ALA A 58 26.93 3.16 -9.96
CA ALA A 58 27.30 3.56 -8.61
C ALA A 58 28.56 2.83 -8.12
N TRP A 59 28.76 1.58 -8.54
CA TRP A 59 29.91 0.77 -8.13
C TRP A 59 30.56 0.06 -9.32
N GLN A 60 31.87 -0.18 -9.20
CA GLN A 60 32.62 -1.15 -9.99
C GLN A 60 32.91 -2.34 -9.10
N VAL A 61 32.43 -3.53 -9.49
CA VAL A 61 32.52 -4.74 -8.66
C VAL A 61 33.39 -5.76 -9.35
N ALA A 62 34.54 -6.07 -8.75
CA ALA A 62 35.42 -7.13 -9.21
C ALA A 62 35.11 -8.45 -8.47
N LEU A 63 34.91 -9.51 -9.25
CA LEU A 63 34.69 -10.86 -8.74
C LEU A 63 36.02 -11.54 -8.52
N MET A 64 36.21 -12.15 -7.36
CA MET A 64 37.49 -12.74 -6.98
C MET A 64 37.28 -14.19 -6.55
N SER A 65 37.97 -15.11 -7.22
CA SER A 65 38.08 -16.49 -6.77
C SER A 65 39.07 -16.61 -5.59
N GLN A 66 39.03 -17.72 -4.86
CA GLN A 66 39.99 -17.99 -3.79
C GLN A 66 41.45 -17.91 -4.31
N ALA A 67 41.72 -18.49 -5.49
CA ALA A 67 43.05 -18.49 -6.08
C ALA A 67 43.53 -17.09 -6.52
N ASP A 68 42.62 -16.24 -6.99
CA ASP A 68 42.95 -14.85 -7.34
C ASP A 68 43.29 -14.04 -6.09
N GLY A 69 42.50 -14.20 -5.03
CA GLY A 69 42.72 -13.55 -3.75
C GLY A 69 44.02 -13.97 -3.09
N ASP A 70 44.29 -15.27 -3.01
CA ASP A 70 45.53 -15.79 -2.41
C ASP A 70 46.78 -15.30 -3.17
N ARG A 71 46.71 -15.23 -4.52
CA ARG A 71 47.79 -14.66 -5.34
C ARG A 71 48.00 -13.17 -5.06
N LEU A 72 46.94 -12.38 -5.01
CA LEU A 72 47.03 -10.95 -4.75
C LEU A 72 47.52 -10.66 -3.32
N ILE A 73 47.06 -11.41 -2.33
CA ILE A 73 47.54 -11.32 -0.94
C ILE A 73 49.04 -11.64 -0.87
N ALA A 74 49.49 -12.73 -1.51
CA ALA A 74 50.90 -13.09 -1.53
C ALA A 74 51.76 -11.97 -2.16
N ALA A 75 51.31 -11.35 -3.25
CA ALA A 75 52.00 -10.23 -3.88
C ALA A 75 52.00 -8.97 -2.98
N LEU A 76 50.90 -8.68 -2.29
CA LEU A 76 50.78 -7.54 -1.38
C LEU A 76 51.66 -7.71 -0.13
N VAL A 77 51.68 -8.91 0.47
CA VAL A 77 52.57 -9.25 1.58
C VAL A 77 54.02 -9.09 1.14
N ALA A 78 54.41 -9.66 -0.01
CA ALA A 78 55.76 -9.52 -0.53
C ALA A 78 56.17 -8.05 -0.75
N ARG A 79 55.22 -7.18 -1.17
CA ARG A 79 55.46 -5.74 -1.32
C ARG A 79 55.57 -5.01 0.01
N ALA A 80 54.70 -5.34 0.97
CA ALA A 80 54.73 -4.72 2.29
C ALA A 80 55.97 -5.12 3.09
N ASP A 81 56.54 -6.30 2.81
CA ASP A 81 57.78 -6.81 3.39
C ASP A 81 59.05 -6.24 2.70
N LEU A 82 58.89 -5.36 1.69
CA LEU A 82 60.01 -4.65 1.08
C LEU A 82 60.58 -3.61 2.06
N PRO A 83 61.90 -3.54 2.23
CA PRO A 83 62.52 -2.54 3.09
C PRO A 83 62.34 -1.13 2.51
N ALA A 84 61.87 -0.21 3.36
CA ALA A 84 61.74 1.19 2.98
C ALA A 84 63.09 1.78 2.57
N THR A 85 63.10 2.46 1.42
CA THR A 85 64.28 3.11 0.85
C THR A 85 64.28 4.59 1.19
N THR A 86 65.34 5.08 1.84
CA THR A 86 65.51 6.51 2.07
C THR A 86 65.89 7.25 0.78
N ALA A 87 65.71 8.58 0.75
CA ALA A 87 66.12 9.39 -0.42
C ALA A 87 67.62 9.25 -0.74
N GLN A 88 68.46 9.06 0.29
CA GLN A 88 69.89 8.85 0.14
C GLN A 88 70.19 7.47 -0.47
N GLU A 89 69.50 6.41 -0.02
CA GLU A 89 69.65 5.06 -0.55
C GLU A 89 69.13 4.94 -1.99
N ALA A 90 68.01 5.59 -2.31
CA ALA A 90 67.50 5.64 -3.68
C ALA A 90 68.50 6.33 -4.63
N SER A 91 69.13 7.42 -4.19
CA SER A 91 70.20 8.07 -4.95
C SER A 91 71.45 7.18 -5.07
N ALA A 92 71.78 6.42 -4.01
CA ALA A 92 72.89 5.48 -4.01
C ALA A 92 72.67 4.31 -4.98
N LEU A 93 71.47 3.72 -5.00
CA LEU A 93 71.07 2.69 -5.97
C LEU A 93 71.24 3.21 -7.39
N GLY A 94 70.64 4.35 -7.73
CA GLY A 94 70.75 4.94 -9.07
C GLY A 94 72.18 5.26 -9.51
N ARG A 95 73.07 5.66 -8.58
CA ARG A 95 74.50 5.85 -8.89
C ARG A 95 75.24 4.53 -9.13
N LEU A 96 74.83 3.44 -8.48
CA LEU A 96 75.46 2.12 -8.59
C LEU A 96 74.93 1.29 -9.76
N THR A 97 73.77 1.66 -10.30
CA THR A 97 73.12 1.03 -11.46
C THR A 97 73.26 1.83 -12.76
N ASP A 98 73.85 3.04 -12.72
CA ASP A 98 74.18 3.87 -13.90
C ASP A 98 75.03 3.11 -14.93
N GLU A 99 74.68 3.24 -16.22
CA GLU A 99 75.41 2.65 -17.36
C GLU A 99 76.91 3.02 -17.38
N ARG A 100 77.27 4.21 -16.86
CA ARG A 100 78.66 4.67 -16.74
C ARG A 100 79.49 3.81 -15.78
N MET A 101 78.85 3.15 -14.82
CA MET A 101 79.48 2.25 -13.85
C MET A 101 80.05 1.00 -14.51
N ALA A 102 79.34 0.44 -15.51
CA ALA A 102 79.78 -0.76 -16.21
C ALA A 102 81.10 -0.53 -16.97
N ALA A 103 81.25 0.66 -17.58
CA ALA A 103 82.48 1.08 -18.25
C ALA A 103 83.65 1.26 -17.26
N ALA A 104 83.37 1.84 -16.08
CA ALA A 104 84.35 2.03 -15.02
C ALA A 104 84.85 0.69 -14.45
N ILE A 105 83.92 -0.24 -14.12
CA ILE A 105 84.24 -1.59 -13.63
C ILE A 105 85.04 -2.40 -14.66
N ALA A 106 84.71 -2.29 -15.96
CA ALA A 106 85.42 -2.97 -17.03
C ALA A 106 86.90 -2.55 -17.14
N ALA A 107 87.23 -1.31 -16.75
CA ALA A 107 88.60 -0.80 -16.71
C ALA A 107 89.52 -1.61 -15.79
N ARG A 108 88.98 -2.32 -14.78
CA ARG A 108 89.72 -3.25 -13.92
C ARG A 108 90.53 -4.30 -14.69
N ARG A 109 90.01 -4.76 -15.85
CA ARG A 109 90.66 -5.77 -16.69
C ARG A 109 92.01 -5.28 -17.25
N VAL A 110 92.19 -3.96 -17.38
CA VAL A 110 93.41 -3.31 -17.90
C VAL A 110 94.47 -3.12 -16.79
N LEU A 111 94.05 -3.11 -15.52
CA LEU A 111 94.91 -2.89 -14.35
C LEU A 111 95.73 -4.13 -13.93
N THR A 112 95.58 -5.27 -14.62
CA THR A 112 96.39 -6.46 -14.34
C THR A 112 97.85 -6.25 -14.81
N PRO A 113 98.85 -6.81 -14.09
CA PRO A 113 100.27 -6.54 -14.36
C PRO A 113 100.67 -6.77 -15.82
N LEU A 114 100.23 -7.90 -16.42
CA LEU A 114 100.48 -8.22 -17.82
C LEU A 114 99.78 -7.24 -18.78
N ARG A 115 98.48 -7.01 -18.64
CA ARG A 115 97.73 -6.19 -19.60
C ARG A 115 98.15 -4.72 -19.54
N TRP A 116 98.50 -4.20 -18.36
CA TRP A 116 98.95 -2.82 -18.18
C TRP A 116 100.22 -2.51 -19.00
N LEU A 117 101.19 -3.44 -19.01
CA LEU A 117 102.46 -3.31 -19.75
C LEU A 117 102.25 -3.14 -21.26
N PHE A 118 101.24 -3.83 -21.83
CA PHE A 118 100.93 -3.80 -23.27
C PHE A 118 99.85 -2.80 -23.68
N THR A 119 99.36 -1.96 -22.76
CA THR A 119 98.31 -0.96 -23.08
C THR A 119 98.92 0.32 -23.65
N SER A 120 98.30 0.88 -24.70
CA SER A 120 98.69 2.16 -25.30
C SER A 120 98.55 3.34 -24.33
N ARG A 121 99.37 4.39 -24.52
CA ARG A 121 99.38 5.60 -23.66
C ARG A 121 97.99 6.27 -23.57
N ARG A 122 97.31 6.44 -24.71
CA ARG A 122 95.95 7.00 -24.80
C ARG A 122 94.91 6.18 -24.01
N ARG A 123 95.02 4.85 -24.04
CA ARG A 123 94.12 3.95 -23.29
C ARG A 123 94.44 3.94 -21.79
N ARG A 124 95.70 4.15 -21.39
CA ARG A 124 96.09 4.34 -19.98
C ARG A 124 95.55 5.65 -19.41
N GLU A 125 95.53 6.73 -20.19
CA GLU A 125 94.95 8.03 -19.80
C GLU A 125 93.42 7.92 -19.62
N GLN A 126 92.72 7.28 -20.54
CA GLN A 126 91.27 7.00 -20.41
C GLN A 126 90.96 6.12 -19.19
N VAL A 127 91.75 5.07 -18.94
CA VAL A 127 91.61 4.23 -17.73
C VAL A 127 91.93 5.02 -16.47
N GLY A 128 92.85 5.99 -16.50
CA GLY A 128 93.16 6.86 -15.37
C GLY A 128 91.95 7.65 -14.88
N VAL A 129 91.16 8.21 -15.80
CA VAL A 129 89.91 8.92 -15.47
C VAL A 129 88.89 7.97 -14.81
N GLN A 130 88.75 6.75 -15.35
CA GLN A 130 87.85 5.73 -14.81
C GLN A 130 88.31 5.21 -13.43
N VAL A 131 89.63 5.12 -13.20
CA VAL A 131 90.20 4.73 -11.91
C VAL A 131 90.01 5.82 -10.86
N ALA A 132 90.18 7.10 -11.22
CA ALA A 132 89.90 8.22 -10.32
C ALA A 132 88.43 8.19 -9.87
N HIS A 133 87.52 8.04 -10.83
CA HIS A 133 86.09 7.92 -10.56
C HIS A 133 85.74 6.71 -9.67
N LEU A 134 86.33 5.54 -9.92
CA LEU A 134 86.16 4.36 -9.06
C LEU A 134 86.67 4.55 -7.63
N ARG A 135 87.77 5.29 -7.45
CA ARG A 135 88.31 5.60 -6.12
C ARG A 135 87.40 6.57 -5.37
N GLU A 136 86.87 7.58 -6.05
CA GLU A 136 85.87 8.50 -5.49
C GLU A 136 84.60 7.76 -5.07
N LEU A 137 84.08 6.88 -5.94
CA LEU A 137 82.92 6.03 -5.64
C LEU A 137 83.17 5.06 -4.48
N PHE A 138 84.35 4.47 -4.42
CA PHE A 138 84.71 3.57 -3.32
C PHE A 138 84.82 4.32 -1.99
N ALA A 139 85.44 5.50 -1.98
CA ALA A 139 85.53 6.35 -0.80
C ALA A 139 84.16 6.84 -0.33
N TRP A 140 83.31 7.28 -1.26
CA TRP A 140 81.92 7.64 -0.99
C TRP A 140 81.13 6.45 -0.43
N GLY A 141 81.25 5.26 -1.04
CA GLY A 141 80.50 4.08 -0.63
C GLY A 141 80.86 3.57 0.76
N LEU A 142 82.13 3.73 1.17
CA LEU A 142 82.56 3.47 2.55
C LEU A 142 81.97 4.50 3.53
N GLN A 143 82.00 5.79 3.19
CA GLN A 143 81.43 6.85 4.04
C GLN A 143 79.91 6.73 4.18
N ALA A 144 79.22 6.35 3.10
CA ALA A 144 77.78 6.18 3.05
C ALA A 144 77.31 4.78 3.49
N GLN A 145 78.22 3.90 3.93
CA GLN A 145 77.92 2.54 4.38
C GLN A 145 77.08 1.72 3.37
N VAL A 146 77.40 1.87 2.08
CA VAL A 146 76.64 1.27 0.96
C VAL A 146 76.50 -0.25 1.09
N ALA A 147 77.54 -0.93 1.57
CA ALA A 147 77.50 -2.38 1.77
C ALA A 147 76.39 -2.80 2.75
N ASP A 148 76.30 -2.12 3.89
CA ASP A 148 75.33 -2.42 4.95
C ASP A 148 73.92 -2.05 4.50
N SER A 149 73.75 -0.91 3.81
CA SER A 149 72.47 -0.53 3.20
C SER A 149 72.00 -1.55 2.16
N LEU A 150 72.88 -2.04 1.28
CA LEU A 150 72.51 -3.05 0.27
C LEU A 150 72.18 -4.40 0.91
N ASP A 151 72.92 -4.82 1.93
CA ASP A 151 72.65 -6.09 2.63
C ASP A 151 71.32 -6.03 3.40
N ARG A 152 70.95 -4.87 3.96
CA ARG A 152 69.62 -4.60 4.52
C ARG A 152 68.53 -4.59 3.45
N LEU A 153 68.77 -3.91 2.33
CA LEU A 153 67.79 -3.77 1.24
C LEU A 153 67.57 -5.06 0.44
N LEU A 154 68.43 -6.06 0.58
CA LEU A 154 68.28 -7.40 -0.01
C LEU A 154 67.57 -8.39 0.92
N GLN A 155 67.18 -7.97 2.11
CA GLN A 155 66.47 -8.80 3.07
C GLN A 155 65.04 -8.29 3.26
N PRO A 156 64.03 -9.19 3.33
CA PRO A 156 62.69 -8.82 3.76
C PRO A 156 62.72 -8.24 5.18
N THR A 157 61.83 -7.29 5.47
CA THR A 157 61.77 -6.65 6.80
C THR A 157 61.33 -7.63 7.88
N GLY A 158 60.53 -8.64 7.53
CA GLY A 158 59.96 -9.60 8.45
C GLY A 158 58.89 -9.01 9.36
N GLU A 159 58.46 -7.77 9.11
CA GLU A 159 57.47 -7.06 9.94
C GLU A 159 56.10 -7.76 9.93
N LEU A 160 55.84 -8.57 8.91
CA LEU A 160 54.62 -9.36 8.74
C LEU A 160 54.80 -10.83 9.14
N ALA A 161 56.00 -11.24 9.58
CA ALA A 161 56.31 -12.62 9.93
C ALA A 161 55.45 -13.11 11.11
N GLY A 162 54.72 -14.21 10.90
CA GLY A 162 53.84 -14.82 11.91
C GLY A 162 52.37 -14.42 11.84
N THR A 163 52.00 -13.45 10.99
CA THR A 163 50.58 -13.16 10.67
C THR A 163 50.21 -13.85 9.36
N ALA A 164 49.25 -14.79 9.41
CA ALA A 164 48.72 -15.40 8.20
C ALA A 164 47.62 -14.50 7.62
N PHE A 165 47.96 -13.72 6.60
CA PHE A 165 46.98 -12.94 5.85
C PHE A 165 46.19 -13.86 4.92
N THR A 166 44.89 -13.62 4.87
CA THR A 166 43.94 -14.33 4.02
C THR A 166 43.26 -13.34 3.07
N ILE A 167 42.42 -13.85 2.18
CA ILE A 167 41.60 -13.03 1.28
C ILE A 167 40.70 -12.01 2.02
N ASP A 168 40.33 -12.29 3.28
CA ASP A 168 39.53 -11.37 4.11
C ASP A 168 40.31 -10.13 4.55
N ASP A 169 41.63 -10.25 4.61
CA ASP A 169 42.53 -9.19 5.07
C ASP A 169 42.97 -8.28 3.92
N LEU A 170 42.37 -8.41 2.73
CA LEU A 170 42.78 -7.68 1.52
C LEU A 170 42.78 -6.15 1.70
N LEU A 171 41.89 -5.64 2.56
CA LEU A 171 41.77 -4.22 2.89
C LEU A 171 42.53 -3.84 4.18
N ASP A 172 43.32 -4.74 4.77
CA ASP A 172 44.16 -4.43 5.92
C ASP A 172 45.13 -3.28 5.57
N PRO A 173 45.18 -2.19 6.36
CA PRO A 173 46.05 -1.05 6.10
C PRO A 173 47.52 -1.43 5.92
N ARG A 174 48.00 -2.51 6.57
CA ARG A 174 49.38 -3.01 6.48
C ARG A 174 49.72 -3.54 5.09
N LEU A 175 48.74 -4.06 4.34
CA LEU A 175 48.93 -4.51 2.96
C LEU A 175 48.93 -3.35 1.95
N GLY A 176 48.43 -2.18 2.37
CA GLY A 176 48.54 -0.92 1.64
C GLY A 176 47.78 -0.87 0.30
N LEU A 177 46.76 -1.71 0.10
CA LEU A 177 45.92 -1.69 -1.11
C LEU A 177 45.03 -0.43 -1.17
N LEU A 178 44.51 0.00 -0.01
CA LEU A 178 43.62 1.17 0.16
C LEU A 178 44.30 2.51 -0.12
N ALA A 179 45.63 2.61 -0.02
CA ALA A 179 46.38 3.85 -0.22
C ALA A 179 46.25 4.44 -1.65
N HIS A 180 45.62 3.71 -2.57
CA HIS A 180 45.49 4.06 -3.97
C HIS A 180 44.05 3.96 -4.50
N ILE A 181 43.04 3.96 -3.61
CA ILE A 181 41.63 3.87 -3.96
C ILE A 181 40.84 4.90 -3.13
N ASP A 182 40.30 5.93 -3.79
CA ASP A 182 39.47 6.98 -3.20
C ASP A 182 38.21 7.16 -4.08
N PRO A 183 36.97 7.02 -3.56
CA PRO A 183 36.57 6.64 -2.18
C PRO A 183 36.94 5.19 -1.79
N PRO A 184 37.00 4.86 -0.48
CA PRO A 184 37.50 3.56 -0.02
C PRO A 184 36.67 2.38 -0.52
N ALA A 185 37.35 1.36 -1.04
CA ALA A 185 36.74 0.12 -1.46
C ALA A 185 36.22 -0.69 -0.27
N GLY A 186 35.17 -1.50 -0.50
CA GLY A 186 34.66 -2.48 0.45
C GLY A 186 34.85 -3.91 -0.05
N LEU A 187 34.87 -4.87 0.87
CA LEU A 187 34.95 -6.29 0.56
C LEU A 187 33.66 -6.97 1.06
N LEU A 188 32.96 -7.67 0.18
CA LEU A 188 31.77 -8.44 0.55
C LEU A 188 32.08 -9.94 0.61
N HIS A 189 31.55 -10.59 1.63
CA HIS A 189 31.63 -12.03 1.87
C HIS A 189 30.46 -12.76 1.16
N PRO A 190 30.60 -14.04 0.76
CA PRO A 190 29.53 -14.82 0.12
C PRO A 190 28.22 -14.84 0.90
N THR A 191 28.25 -14.71 2.23
CA THR A 191 27.04 -14.58 3.05
C THR A 191 26.21 -13.35 2.73
N ALA A 192 26.79 -12.30 2.13
CA ALA A 192 26.10 -11.08 1.73
C ALA A 192 25.50 -11.17 0.31
N PHE A 193 25.96 -12.07 -0.57
CA PHE A 193 25.56 -12.09 -1.98
C PHE A 193 25.21 -13.47 -2.55
N GLY A 194 25.46 -14.56 -1.83
CA GLY A 194 25.29 -15.93 -2.33
C GLY A 194 23.84 -16.28 -2.67
N GLU A 195 22.87 -15.75 -1.91
CA GLU A 195 21.44 -15.94 -2.19
C GLU A 195 20.94 -15.08 -3.35
N LEU A 196 21.70 -14.06 -3.77
CA LEU A 196 21.24 -13.08 -4.76
C LEU A 196 20.74 -13.72 -6.08
N PRO A 197 21.42 -14.69 -6.72
CA PRO A 197 20.94 -15.30 -7.96
C PRO A 197 19.60 -16.01 -7.78
N ARG A 198 19.43 -16.76 -6.68
CA ARG A 198 18.20 -17.46 -6.35
C ARG A 198 17.07 -16.47 -6.06
N SER A 199 17.31 -15.50 -5.17
CA SER A 199 16.34 -14.45 -4.82
C SER A 199 15.89 -13.66 -6.06
N MET A 200 16.81 -13.36 -6.99
CA MET A 200 16.49 -12.71 -8.26
C MET A 200 15.63 -13.57 -9.18
N ALA A 201 15.90 -14.88 -9.25
CA ALA A 201 15.09 -15.81 -10.04
C ALA A 201 13.67 -15.94 -9.47
N ASP A 202 13.54 -16.07 -8.15
CA ASP A 202 12.26 -16.16 -7.45
C ASP A 202 11.41 -14.89 -7.66
N LEU A 203 12.01 -13.71 -7.52
CA LEU A 203 11.33 -12.43 -7.77
C LEU A 203 10.88 -12.28 -9.22
N ARG A 204 11.72 -12.63 -10.20
CA ARG A 204 11.32 -12.59 -11.62
C ARG A 204 10.20 -13.56 -11.93
N GLY A 205 10.26 -14.78 -11.37
CA GLY A 205 9.19 -15.76 -11.50
C GLY A 205 7.86 -15.23 -10.97
N ALA A 206 7.88 -14.60 -9.80
CA ALA A 206 6.68 -13.98 -9.21
C ALA A 206 6.12 -12.84 -10.08
N VAL A 207 6.99 -11.97 -10.61
CA VAL A 207 6.59 -10.83 -11.47
C VAL A 207 6.03 -11.30 -12.80
N GLU A 208 6.62 -12.33 -13.41
CA GLU A 208 6.12 -12.94 -14.65
C GLU A 208 4.76 -13.60 -14.44
N ALA A 209 4.62 -14.37 -13.35
CA ALA A 209 3.35 -15.00 -12.98
C ALA A 209 2.26 -13.96 -12.74
N GLU A 210 2.57 -12.85 -12.06
CA GLU A 210 1.63 -11.74 -11.87
C GLU A 210 1.26 -11.06 -13.19
N ARG A 211 2.23 -10.80 -14.08
CA ARG A 211 1.97 -10.20 -15.40
C ARG A 211 1.05 -11.09 -16.23
N SER A 212 1.36 -12.38 -16.34
CA SER A 212 0.56 -13.34 -17.09
C SER A 212 -0.86 -13.48 -16.52
N ALA A 213 -1.01 -13.52 -15.19
CA ALA A 213 -2.33 -13.56 -14.57
C ALA A 213 -3.11 -12.26 -14.80
N ARG A 214 -2.44 -11.10 -14.77
CA ARG A 214 -3.06 -9.81 -15.09
C ARG A 214 -3.52 -9.74 -16.54
N GLU A 215 -2.71 -10.18 -17.50
CA GLU A 215 -3.08 -10.26 -18.92
C GLU A 215 -4.31 -11.15 -19.12
N ALA A 216 -4.37 -12.31 -18.47
CA ALA A 216 -5.54 -13.18 -18.51
C ALA A 216 -6.83 -12.51 -17.97
N VAL A 217 -6.72 -11.61 -16.98
CA VAL A 217 -7.86 -10.81 -16.52
C VAL A 217 -8.29 -9.80 -17.58
N LEU A 218 -7.35 -9.12 -18.23
CA LEU A 218 -7.65 -8.15 -19.28
C LEU A 218 -8.39 -8.82 -20.45
N ASP A 219 -7.92 -10.00 -20.87
CA ASP A 219 -8.55 -10.79 -21.93
C ASP A 219 -9.96 -11.25 -21.54
N ALA A 220 -10.13 -11.82 -20.32
CA ALA A 220 -11.42 -12.26 -19.84
C ALA A 220 -12.45 -11.11 -19.73
N VAL A 221 -12.01 -9.93 -19.30
CA VAL A 221 -12.87 -8.73 -19.22
C VAL A 221 -13.24 -8.23 -20.61
N ALA A 222 -12.32 -8.25 -21.57
CA ALA A 222 -12.61 -7.88 -22.95
C ALA A 222 -13.67 -8.80 -23.57
N ASP A 223 -13.54 -10.11 -23.36
CA ASP A 223 -14.52 -11.11 -23.81
C ASP A 223 -15.88 -10.92 -23.13
N PHE A 224 -15.90 -10.63 -21.83
CA PHE A 224 -17.12 -10.35 -21.07
C PHE A 224 -17.86 -9.10 -21.59
N ARG A 225 -17.14 -8.03 -21.95
CA ARG A 225 -17.73 -6.78 -22.45
C ARG A 225 -18.15 -6.86 -23.93
N ALA A 226 -17.53 -7.74 -24.72
CA ALA A 226 -17.70 -7.78 -26.17
C ALA A 226 -19.18 -7.85 -26.63
N PRO A 227 -20.07 -8.68 -26.05
CA PRO A 227 -21.48 -8.72 -26.46
C PRO A 227 -22.20 -7.38 -26.28
N THR A 228 -22.01 -6.72 -25.14
CA THR A 228 -22.64 -5.43 -24.81
C THR A 228 -22.09 -4.30 -25.70
N VAL A 229 -20.77 -4.29 -25.92
CA VAL A 229 -20.12 -3.31 -26.82
C VAL A 229 -20.61 -3.49 -28.25
N ASN A 230 -20.65 -4.73 -28.75
CA ASN A 230 -21.14 -5.02 -30.10
C ASN A 230 -22.61 -4.62 -30.27
N ALA A 231 -23.45 -4.83 -29.25
CA ALA A 231 -24.84 -4.39 -29.26
C ALA A 231 -24.97 -2.86 -29.33
N ALA A 232 -24.17 -2.13 -28.53
CA ALA A 232 -24.14 -0.66 -28.55
C ALA A 232 -23.63 -0.09 -29.89
N LEU A 233 -22.57 -0.69 -30.46
CA LEU A 233 -22.07 -0.31 -31.78
C LEU A 233 -23.04 -0.67 -32.91
N GLY A 234 -23.88 -1.68 -32.70
CA GLY A 234 -24.91 -2.11 -33.63
C GLY A 234 -26.05 -1.10 -33.79
N THR A 235 -26.35 -0.34 -32.73
CA THR A 235 -27.36 0.73 -32.74
C THR A 235 -26.76 2.12 -33.04
N MET A 236 -25.43 2.24 -33.04
CA MET A 236 -24.71 3.50 -33.29
C MET A 236 -24.74 3.90 -34.78
N PRO A 237 -25.23 5.11 -35.12
CA PRO A 237 -25.24 5.62 -36.49
C PRO A 237 -23.84 5.78 -37.11
N LEU A 238 -23.73 5.67 -38.44
CA LEU A 238 -22.45 5.84 -39.14
C LEU A 238 -21.88 7.26 -39.05
N GLU A 239 -22.75 8.25 -38.87
CA GLU A 239 -22.39 9.67 -38.75
C GLU A 239 -21.40 9.91 -37.61
N THR A 240 -21.51 9.13 -36.52
CA THR A 240 -20.64 9.20 -35.34
C THR A 240 -19.17 8.93 -35.67
N LEU A 241 -18.88 8.19 -36.76
CA LEU A 241 -17.49 7.98 -37.22
C LEU A 241 -16.78 9.30 -37.57
N LYS A 242 -17.53 10.34 -37.96
CA LYS A 242 -16.98 11.66 -38.27
C LYS A 242 -16.53 12.42 -37.02
N GLU A 243 -17.07 12.11 -35.85
CA GLU A 243 -16.74 12.80 -34.60
C GLU A 243 -15.33 12.46 -34.10
N VAL A 244 -14.87 11.23 -34.35
CA VAL A 244 -13.55 10.74 -33.92
C VAL A 244 -12.46 10.83 -35.00
N THR A 245 -12.78 11.36 -36.17
CA THR A 245 -11.88 11.36 -37.33
C THR A 245 -11.66 12.76 -37.86
N THR A 246 -10.42 13.18 -38.03
CA THR A 246 -10.05 14.52 -38.53
C THR A 246 -10.17 14.68 -40.04
N GLY A 247 -10.45 13.60 -40.78
CA GLY A 247 -10.56 13.57 -42.24
C GLY A 247 -12.00 13.46 -42.75
N SER A 248 -12.23 13.92 -43.99
CA SER A 248 -13.53 13.76 -44.68
C SER A 248 -13.85 12.29 -44.96
N LEU A 249 -14.74 11.70 -44.17
CA LEU A 249 -15.27 10.35 -44.40
C LEU A 249 -16.44 10.36 -45.39
N ARG A 250 -16.36 9.55 -46.44
CA ARG A 250 -17.45 9.32 -47.39
C ARG A 250 -18.31 8.14 -46.93
N LEU A 251 -19.46 8.44 -46.35
CA LEU A 251 -20.39 7.42 -45.82
C LEU A 251 -21.40 6.89 -46.86
N GLY A 252 -21.70 7.66 -47.91
CA GLY A 252 -22.68 7.28 -48.94
C GLY A 252 -22.48 5.91 -49.60
N PRO A 253 -21.24 5.47 -49.92
CA PRO A 253 -21.00 4.12 -50.44
C PRO A 253 -21.29 2.99 -49.44
N LEU A 254 -21.21 3.25 -48.13
CA LEU A 254 -21.55 2.28 -47.09
C LEU A 254 -23.06 2.09 -46.98
N ASP A 255 -23.80 3.20 -46.97
CA ASP A 255 -25.26 3.20 -46.89
C ASP A 255 -25.88 2.49 -48.11
N ALA A 256 -25.38 2.77 -49.31
CA ALA A 256 -25.78 2.07 -50.55
C ALA A 256 -25.47 0.56 -50.54
N ALA A 257 -24.55 0.09 -49.69
CA ALA A 257 -24.18 -1.32 -49.50
C ALA A 257 -24.92 -1.98 -48.32
N GLY A 258 -25.89 -1.29 -47.72
CA GLY A 258 -26.64 -1.74 -46.56
C GLY A 258 -25.80 -1.85 -45.28
N ILE A 259 -24.70 -1.10 -45.20
CA ILE A 259 -23.91 -0.95 -43.98
C ILE A 259 -24.41 0.31 -43.29
N THR A 260 -25.14 0.16 -42.19
CA THR A 260 -25.87 1.27 -41.54
C THR A 260 -25.43 1.57 -40.11
N SER A 261 -24.50 0.78 -39.55
CA SER A 261 -24.02 0.94 -38.17
C SER A 261 -22.51 0.79 -38.08
N VAL A 262 -21.93 1.30 -36.98
CA VAL A 262 -20.50 1.20 -36.70
C VAL A 262 -20.05 -0.26 -36.58
N GLN A 263 -20.86 -1.13 -35.96
CA GLN A 263 -20.57 -2.57 -35.88
C GLN A 263 -20.49 -3.22 -37.27
N ALA A 264 -21.40 -2.87 -38.19
CA ALA A 264 -21.41 -3.42 -39.54
C ALA A 264 -20.14 -3.04 -40.34
N VAL A 265 -19.52 -1.90 -40.05
CA VAL A 265 -18.20 -1.52 -40.59
C VAL A 265 -17.11 -2.46 -40.09
N LEU A 266 -17.16 -2.86 -38.81
CA LEU A 266 -16.18 -3.77 -38.21
C LEU A 266 -16.33 -5.22 -38.70
N ASP A 267 -17.57 -5.68 -38.85
CA ASP A 267 -17.86 -7.05 -39.29
C ASP A 267 -17.55 -7.25 -40.79
N ARG A 268 -17.87 -6.25 -41.62
CA ARG A 268 -17.76 -6.31 -43.09
C ARG A 268 -16.48 -5.66 -43.64
N LYS A 269 -15.40 -5.58 -42.85
CA LYS A 269 -14.10 -4.98 -43.26
C LYS A 269 -13.58 -5.46 -44.61
N ARG A 270 -13.75 -6.75 -44.92
CA ARG A 270 -13.27 -7.31 -46.20
C ARG A 270 -14.05 -6.80 -47.41
N GLU A 271 -15.34 -6.53 -47.23
CA GLU A 271 -16.23 -6.01 -48.27
C GLU A 271 -16.00 -4.52 -48.51
N LEU A 272 -15.66 -3.75 -47.45
CA LEU A 272 -15.36 -2.31 -47.58
C LEU A 272 -14.26 -2.02 -48.60
N ARG A 273 -13.25 -2.91 -48.72
CA ARG A 273 -12.17 -2.78 -49.70
C ARG A 273 -12.63 -2.94 -51.14
N GLN A 274 -13.78 -3.57 -51.36
CA GLN A 274 -14.34 -3.89 -52.67
C GLN A 274 -15.41 -2.88 -53.12
N LEU A 275 -15.85 -1.99 -52.22
CA LEU A 275 -16.87 -0.98 -52.53
C LEU A 275 -16.31 0.11 -53.46
N HIS A 276 -16.99 0.31 -54.58
CA HIS A 276 -16.71 1.42 -55.50
C HIS A 276 -16.89 2.76 -54.77
N GLY A 277 -15.82 3.56 -54.72
CA GLY A 277 -15.81 4.89 -54.09
C GLY A 277 -15.05 4.98 -52.76
N ILE A 278 -14.55 3.85 -52.22
CA ILE A 278 -13.68 3.82 -51.03
C ILE A 278 -12.24 3.50 -51.46
N GLY A 279 -11.35 4.50 -51.42
CA GLY A 279 -9.92 4.31 -51.66
C GLY A 279 -9.19 3.70 -50.45
N SER A 280 -7.95 3.23 -50.64
CA SER A 280 -7.14 2.61 -49.58
C SER A 280 -6.97 3.49 -48.32
N GLY A 281 -6.78 4.81 -48.49
CA GLY A 281 -6.72 5.76 -47.38
C GLY A 281 -8.07 5.97 -46.67
N SER A 282 -9.18 6.00 -47.42
CA SER A 282 -10.52 6.11 -46.84
C SER A 282 -10.93 4.84 -46.09
N TYR A 283 -10.52 3.66 -46.57
CA TYR A 283 -10.71 2.39 -45.88
C TYR A 283 -10.00 2.38 -44.51
N GLY A 284 -8.73 2.80 -44.46
CA GLY A 284 -7.96 2.86 -43.21
C GLY A 284 -8.65 3.76 -42.18
N HIS A 285 -8.99 5.00 -42.57
CA HIS A 285 -9.66 5.94 -41.68
C HIS A 285 -11.02 5.45 -41.19
N LEU A 286 -11.83 4.77 -42.02
CA LEU A 286 -13.12 4.21 -41.59
C LEU A 286 -12.96 3.12 -40.53
N VAL A 287 -12.01 2.22 -40.74
CA VAL A 287 -11.76 1.09 -39.82
C VAL A 287 -11.11 1.57 -38.53
N ASP A 288 -10.18 2.53 -38.60
CA ASP A 288 -9.55 3.12 -37.43
C ASP A 288 -10.54 3.95 -36.60
N ALA A 289 -11.43 4.69 -37.24
CA ALA A 289 -12.54 5.40 -36.60
C ALA A 289 -13.49 4.44 -35.87
N ALA A 290 -13.90 3.36 -36.55
CA ALA A 290 -14.77 2.35 -35.96
C ALA A 290 -14.10 1.63 -34.79
N HIS A 291 -12.81 1.30 -34.88
CA HIS A 291 -12.04 0.75 -33.77
C HIS A 291 -11.85 1.74 -32.61
N THR A 292 -11.77 3.03 -32.90
CA THR A 292 -11.67 4.07 -31.88
C THR A 292 -12.99 4.24 -31.14
N LEU A 293 -14.13 4.29 -31.84
CA LEU A 293 -15.45 4.26 -31.21
C LEU A 293 -15.68 2.97 -30.42
N ALA A 294 -15.24 1.81 -30.93
CA ALA A 294 -15.33 0.56 -30.19
C ALA A 294 -14.55 0.59 -28.88
N ARG A 295 -13.33 1.13 -28.89
CA ARG A 295 -12.52 1.32 -27.67
C ARG A 295 -13.18 2.30 -26.71
N LEU A 296 -13.59 3.48 -27.17
CA LEU A 296 -14.28 4.47 -26.34
C LEU A 296 -15.57 3.92 -25.74
N THR A 297 -16.35 3.16 -26.52
CA THR A 297 -17.56 2.50 -26.04
C THR A 297 -17.22 1.45 -24.98
N ALA A 298 -16.19 0.63 -25.21
CA ALA A 298 -15.74 -0.39 -24.26
C ALA A 298 -15.22 0.23 -22.95
N ASP A 299 -14.52 1.35 -23.02
CA ASP A 299 -13.98 2.07 -21.85
C ASP A 299 -15.10 2.66 -20.99
N GLN A 300 -16.21 3.08 -21.59
CA GLN A 300 -17.39 3.61 -20.90
C GLN A 300 -18.30 2.53 -20.28
N GLN A 301 -18.16 1.26 -20.65
CA GLN A 301 -18.98 0.18 -20.12
C GLN A 301 -18.39 -0.35 -18.81
N PRO A 302 -18.98 -0.11 -17.62
CA PRO A 302 -18.44 -0.64 -16.36
C PRO A 302 -18.51 -2.18 -16.33
N VAL A 303 -17.55 -2.84 -15.68
CA VAL A 303 -17.70 -4.29 -15.39
C VAL A 303 -18.57 -4.45 -14.16
N ARG A 304 -19.76 -5.03 -14.33
CA ARG A 304 -20.60 -5.48 -13.22
C ARG A 304 -20.81 -6.99 -13.32
N LEU A 305 -20.30 -7.71 -12.33
CA LEU A 305 -20.49 -9.14 -12.17
C LEU A 305 -21.78 -9.36 -11.34
N ALA A 306 -22.79 -9.96 -11.97
CA ALA A 306 -24.04 -10.30 -11.29
C ALA A 306 -23.79 -11.35 -10.18
N GLY A 307 -24.76 -11.50 -9.26
CA GLY A 307 -24.68 -12.52 -8.20
C GLY A 307 -24.78 -13.97 -8.70
N THR A 308 -25.29 -14.17 -9.91
CA THR A 308 -25.45 -15.49 -10.55
C THR A 308 -24.39 -15.73 -11.62
N PRO A 309 -23.74 -16.90 -11.65
CA PRO A 309 -22.68 -17.18 -12.61
C PRO A 309 -23.23 -17.42 -14.02
N ASP A 310 -22.59 -16.80 -15.00
CA ASP A 310 -22.63 -17.17 -16.41
C ASP A 310 -21.20 -17.49 -16.91
N PRO A 311 -21.02 -18.18 -18.05
CA PRO A 311 -19.69 -18.58 -18.51
C PRO A 311 -18.68 -17.44 -18.67
N ALA A 312 -19.14 -16.23 -19.06
CA ALA A 312 -18.27 -15.08 -19.24
C ALA A 312 -17.93 -14.43 -17.89
N SER A 313 -18.91 -14.27 -16.99
CA SER A 313 -18.65 -13.76 -15.64
C SER A 313 -17.75 -14.70 -14.84
N GLU A 314 -17.95 -16.01 -14.96
CA GLU A 314 -17.13 -17.03 -14.30
C GLU A 314 -15.68 -16.98 -14.78
N ALA A 315 -15.45 -16.81 -16.08
CA ALA A 315 -14.11 -16.66 -16.63
C ALA A 315 -13.38 -15.44 -16.04
N VAL A 316 -14.06 -14.30 -15.90
CA VAL A 316 -13.51 -13.10 -15.24
C VAL A 316 -13.18 -13.38 -13.78
N VAL A 317 -14.08 -14.01 -13.03
CA VAL A 317 -13.87 -14.35 -11.61
C VAL A 317 -12.69 -15.32 -11.44
N VAL A 318 -12.58 -16.36 -12.27
CA VAL A 318 -11.45 -17.30 -12.23
C VAL A 318 -10.13 -16.60 -12.54
N ALA A 319 -10.10 -15.71 -13.54
CA ALA A 319 -8.91 -14.94 -13.86
C ALA A 319 -8.50 -14.01 -12.70
N LEU A 320 -9.47 -13.32 -12.09
CA LEU A 320 -9.25 -12.48 -10.91
C LEU A 320 -8.75 -13.30 -9.71
N ALA A 321 -9.33 -14.47 -9.44
CA ALA A 321 -8.90 -15.35 -8.35
C ALA A 321 -7.45 -15.83 -8.53
N ARG A 322 -7.06 -16.15 -9.78
CA ARG A 322 -5.68 -16.48 -10.14
C ARG A 322 -4.75 -15.29 -9.90
N TRP A 323 -5.15 -14.10 -10.37
CA TRP A 323 -4.38 -12.88 -10.15
C TRP A 323 -4.22 -12.58 -8.66
N ASP A 324 -5.26 -12.73 -7.84
CA ASP A 324 -5.21 -12.52 -6.38
C ASP A 324 -4.22 -13.49 -5.70
N GLY A 325 -4.18 -14.74 -6.16
CA GLY A 325 -3.25 -15.76 -5.65
C GLY A 325 -1.77 -15.40 -5.85
N VAL A 326 -1.44 -14.76 -6.98
CA VAL A 326 -0.05 -14.41 -7.36
C VAL A 326 0.33 -12.96 -7.08
N ARG A 327 -0.65 -12.04 -6.98
CA ARG A 327 -0.48 -10.60 -6.74
C ARG A 327 -0.05 -10.34 -5.30
N ARG A 328 1.19 -10.69 -5.01
CA ARG A 328 1.86 -10.51 -3.71
C ARG A 328 2.89 -9.40 -3.74
N THR A 329 3.16 -8.83 -4.91
CA THR A 329 4.20 -7.83 -5.09
C THR A 329 3.66 -6.40 -4.98
N ARG A 330 2.72 -6.13 -4.06
CA ARG A 330 2.27 -4.75 -3.79
C ARG A 330 3.45 -3.94 -3.21
N GLY A 331 3.78 -2.83 -3.87
CA GLY A 331 4.97 -2.00 -3.58
C GLY A 331 6.21 -2.31 -4.43
N ALA A 332 6.14 -3.27 -5.37
CA ALA A 332 7.33 -3.77 -6.05
C ALA A 332 7.96 -2.84 -7.09
N GLU A 333 7.38 -1.71 -7.48
CA GLU A 333 8.05 -0.83 -8.47
C GLU A 333 9.42 -0.34 -7.96
N GLY A 334 9.51 0.00 -6.67
CA GLY A 334 10.79 0.39 -6.04
C GLY A 334 11.75 -0.79 -5.90
N ASP A 335 11.25 -1.97 -5.56
CA ASP A 335 12.06 -3.17 -5.33
C ASP A 335 12.53 -3.82 -6.65
N LEU A 336 11.69 -3.79 -7.68
CA LEU A 336 12.01 -4.18 -9.06
C LEU A 336 13.10 -3.29 -9.63
N ALA A 337 13.05 -1.98 -9.35
CA ALA A 337 14.13 -1.09 -9.77
C ALA A 337 15.47 -1.46 -9.11
N VAL A 338 15.47 -1.81 -7.81
CA VAL A 338 16.68 -2.30 -7.12
C VAL A 338 17.12 -3.66 -7.65
N ALA A 339 16.18 -4.58 -7.93
CA ALA A 339 16.49 -5.87 -8.55
C ALA A 339 17.09 -5.70 -9.96
N ASP A 340 16.57 -4.77 -10.75
CA ASP A 340 17.08 -4.46 -12.08
C ASP A 340 18.48 -3.81 -12.04
N ASP A 341 18.73 -2.95 -11.06
CA ASP A 341 20.05 -2.38 -10.80
C ASP A 341 21.11 -3.48 -10.50
N LEU A 342 20.71 -4.55 -9.80
CA LEU A 342 21.57 -5.68 -9.43
C LEU A 342 21.63 -6.82 -10.46
N ARG A 343 20.83 -6.74 -11.53
CA ARG A 343 20.72 -7.80 -12.56
C ARG A 343 22.05 -8.22 -13.14
N ALA A 344 22.93 -7.26 -13.44
CA ALA A 344 24.24 -7.54 -14.03
C ALA A 344 25.12 -8.35 -13.07
N LEU A 345 25.07 -8.03 -11.77
CA LEU A 345 25.81 -8.74 -10.73
C LEU A 345 25.26 -10.15 -10.51
N ALA A 346 23.94 -10.28 -10.38
CA ALA A 346 23.28 -11.58 -10.16
C ALA A 346 23.53 -12.59 -11.30
N ALA A 347 23.80 -12.12 -12.52
CA ALA A 347 24.06 -12.97 -13.69
C ALA A 347 25.47 -13.59 -13.71
N VAL A 348 26.43 -13.03 -12.95
CA VAL A 348 27.85 -13.44 -12.98
C VAL A 348 28.34 -14.02 -11.66
N VAL A 349 27.57 -13.85 -10.57
CA VAL A 349 27.88 -14.42 -9.25
C VAL A 349 27.48 -15.89 -9.23
N ASP A 350 28.43 -16.75 -8.86
CA ASP A 350 28.24 -18.18 -8.66
C ASP A 350 29.07 -18.68 -7.45
N ASP A 351 28.99 -19.98 -7.16
CA ASP A 351 29.68 -20.63 -6.03
C ASP A 351 31.22 -20.54 -6.09
N ARG A 352 31.81 -20.12 -7.22
CA ARG A 352 33.26 -19.98 -7.39
C ARG A 352 33.77 -18.62 -6.95
N VAL A 353 32.87 -17.66 -6.75
CA VAL A 353 33.19 -16.30 -6.31
C VAL A 353 33.39 -16.29 -4.80
N ALA A 354 34.64 -16.17 -4.38
CA ALA A 354 35.00 -16.14 -2.95
C ALA A 354 34.72 -14.77 -2.34
N ARG A 355 34.97 -13.66 -3.05
CA ARG A 355 34.71 -12.29 -2.54
C ARG A 355 34.32 -11.35 -3.67
N LEU A 356 33.62 -10.28 -3.32
CA LEU A 356 33.40 -9.12 -4.20
C LEU A 356 34.19 -7.93 -3.68
N LEU A 357 35.09 -7.39 -4.50
CA LEU A 357 35.74 -6.12 -4.24
C LEU A 357 34.89 -5.00 -4.85
N VAL A 358 34.34 -4.14 -4.00
CA VAL A 358 33.39 -3.08 -4.36
C VAL A 358 34.10 -1.74 -4.35
N VAL A 359 34.29 -1.15 -5.52
CA VAL A 359 34.91 0.17 -5.69
C VAL A 359 33.83 1.20 -6.01
N PRO A 360 33.57 2.19 -5.14
CA PRO A 360 32.54 3.19 -5.43
C PRO A 360 32.98 4.17 -6.53
N THR A 361 32.03 4.57 -7.37
CA THR A 361 32.25 5.56 -8.45
C THR A 361 31.63 6.92 -8.16
N ARG A 362 30.81 6.99 -7.09
CA ARG A 362 30.07 8.17 -6.63
C ARG A 362 30.16 8.27 -5.10
N SER A 363 29.51 9.25 -4.49
CA SER A 363 29.41 9.44 -3.03
C SER A 363 28.60 8.36 -2.28
N VAL A 364 28.32 7.22 -2.91
CA VAL A 364 27.63 6.09 -2.29
C VAL A 364 28.67 5.10 -1.77
N PRO A 365 28.69 4.77 -0.47
CA PRO A 365 29.69 3.85 0.08
C PRO A 365 29.53 2.42 -0.44
N ALA A 366 30.58 1.62 -0.33
CA ALA A 366 30.56 0.21 -0.70
C ALA A 366 29.54 -0.62 0.10
N SER A 367 29.28 -0.26 1.36
CA SER A 367 28.25 -0.89 2.20
C SER A 367 26.85 -0.79 1.58
N GLY A 368 26.58 0.27 0.80
CA GLY A 368 25.29 0.47 0.14
C GLY A 368 24.96 -0.62 -0.89
N LEU A 369 25.95 -1.35 -1.42
CA LEU A 369 25.69 -2.51 -2.29
C LEU A 369 25.18 -3.70 -1.47
N ALA A 370 25.76 -3.95 -0.29
CA ALA A 370 25.29 -5.01 0.60
C ALA A 370 23.84 -4.74 1.05
N ASP A 371 23.52 -3.48 1.38
CA ASP A 371 22.17 -3.07 1.74
C ASP A 371 21.18 -3.30 0.59
N ALA A 372 21.58 -3.00 -0.65
CA ALA A 372 20.77 -3.24 -1.84
C ALA A 372 20.52 -4.75 -2.06
N ILE A 373 21.55 -5.59 -1.90
CA ILE A 373 21.40 -7.04 -2.01
C ILE A 373 20.49 -7.57 -0.91
N ALA A 374 20.70 -7.15 0.34
CA ALA A 374 19.88 -7.56 1.48
C ALA A 374 18.40 -7.17 1.27
N THR A 375 18.14 -6.00 0.66
CA THR A 375 16.78 -5.57 0.30
C THR A 375 16.12 -6.55 -0.68
N VAL A 376 16.84 -6.96 -1.74
CA VAL A 376 16.34 -7.91 -2.74
C VAL A 376 16.13 -9.30 -2.14
N VAL A 377 17.08 -9.79 -1.33
CA VAL A 377 16.98 -11.10 -0.67
C VAL A 377 15.79 -11.11 0.30
N HIS A 378 15.69 -10.10 1.17
CA HIS A 378 14.56 -9.98 2.09
C HIS A 378 13.22 -9.93 1.34
N ARG A 379 13.16 -9.23 0.21
CA ARG A 379 11.94 -9.17 -0.60
C ARG A 379 11.60 -10.53 -1.22
N ALA A 380 12.58 -11.25 -1.74
CA ALA A 380 12.38 -12.60 -2.25
C ALA A 380 11.88 -13.55 -1.16
N ASP A 381 12.44 -13.46 0.05
CA ASP A 381 11.99 -14.23 1.21
C ASP A 381 10.55 -13.88 1.60
N VAL A 382 10.17 -12.59 1.58
CA VAL A 382 8.78 -12.17 1.82
C VAL A 382 7.85 -12.79 0.75
N VAL A 383 8.24 -12.74 -0.52
CA VAL A 383 7.45 -13.35 -1.61
C VAL A 383 7.32 -14.87 -1.44
N ALA A 384 8.40 -15.55 -1.03
CA ALA A 384 8.43 -17.00 -0.86
C ALA A 384 7.72 -17.50 0.41
N THR A 385 7.83 -16.76 1.52
CA THR A 385 7.24 -17.13 2.82
C THR A 385 5.77 -16.74 2.93
N THR A 386 5.31 -15.78 2.13
CA THR A 386 3.87 -15.55 1.99
C THR A 386 3.30 -16.81 1.33
N THR A 387 2.45 -17.57 2.02
CA THR A 387 1.82 -18.79 1.49
C THR A 387 0.83 -18.45 0.38
N PRO A 388 0.99 -18.92 -0.88
CA PRO A 388 0.02 -18.73 -1.96
C PRO A 388 -1.39 -19.02 -1.44
N ARG A 389 -2.31 -18.06 -1.55
CA ARG A 389 -3.73 -18.41 -1.56
C ARG A 389 -3.87 -19.16 -2.87
N GLY A 390 -3.89 -20.49 -2.79
CA GLY A 390 -4.12 -21.31 -3.96
C GLY A 390 -5.40 -20.81 -4.65
N VAL A 391 -5.47 -20.99 -5.97
CA VAL A 391 -6.71 -20.71 -6.69
C VAL A 391 -7.82 -21.49 -5.98
N PRO A 392 -8.88 -20.83 -5.49
CA PRO A 392 -9.98 -21.51 -4.83
C PRO A 392 -10.51 -22.62 -5.73
N ALA A 393 -10.87 -23.78 -5.14
CA ALA A 393 -11.47 -24.87 -5.91
C ALA A 393 -12.79 -24.42 -6.59
N ASP A 394 -13.51 -23.53 -5.91
CA ASP A 394 -14.67 -22.82 -6.43
C ASP A 394 -14.40 -21.30 -6.33
N ALA A 395 -14.02 -20.70 -7.45
CA ALA A 395 -13.72 -19.28 -7.52
C ALA A 395 -14.99 -18.41 -7.38
N TRP A 396 -16.15 -18.94 -7.75
CA TRP A 396 -17.42 -18.20 -7.66
C TRP A 396 -17.91 -18.11 -6.22
N ALA A 397 -17.83 -19.21 -5.46
CA ALA A 397 -18.11 -19.22 -4.03
C ALA A 397 -17.15 -18.26 -3.27
N ASP A 398 -15.88 -18.24 -3.65
CA ASP A 398 -14.92 -17.27 -3.09
C ASP A 398 -15.31 -15.83 -3.46
N PHE A 399 -15.62 -15.54 -4.72
CA PHE A 399 -16.10 -14.21 -5.15
C PHE A 399 -17.32 -13.75 -4.36
N THR A 400 -18.38 -14.57 -4.28
CA THR A 400 -19.63 -14.24 -3.57
C THR A 400 -19.41 -14.00 -2.08
N SER A 401 -18.42 -14.64 -1.46
CA SER A 401 -18.05 -14.41 -0.05
C SER A 401 -17.28 -13.10 0.20
N ARG A 402 -16.59 -12.56 -0.81
CA ARG A 402 -15.78 -11.33 -0.70
C ARG A 402 -15.82 -10.45 -1.96
N PRO A 403 -17.01 -10.02 -2.45
CA PRO A 403 -17.10 -9.37 -3.76
C PRO A 403 -16.34 -8.04 -3.82
N ALA A 404 -16.32 -7.32 -2.69
CA ALA A 404 -15.60 -6.07 -2.54
C ALA A 404 -14.11 -6.17 -2.90
N ASP A 405 -13.46 -7.30 -2.61
CA ASP A 405 -12.04 -7.52 -2.92
C ASP A 405 -11.85 -7.64 -4.44
N TYR A 406 -12.68 -8.44 -5.12
CA TYR A 406 -12.62 -8.64 -6.58
C TYR A 406 -12.87 -7.35 -7.35
N TYR A 407 -13.90 -6.59 -6.96
CA TYR A 407 -14.16 -5.30 -7.55
C TYR A 407 -13.02 -4.30 -7.27
N ALA A 408 -12.30 -4.39 -6.15
CA ALA A 408 -11.10 -3.58 -5.93
C ALA A 408 -9.97 -3.93 -6.91
N MET A 409 -9.87 -5.20 -7.30
CA MET A 409 -8.95 -5.63 -8.35
C MET A 409 -9.35 -5.06 -9.71
N LEU A 410 -10.64 -5.10 -10.06
CA LEU A 410 -11.16 -4.48 -11.29
C LEU A 410 -10.93 -2.96 -11.30
N GLY A 411 -11.16 -2.27 -10.18
CA GLY A 411 -10.86 -0.85 -10.01
C GLY A 411 -9.37 -0.54 -10.20
N ALA A 412 -8.48 -1.37 -9.65
CA ALA A 412 -7.03 -1.24 -9.86
C ALA A 412 -6.60 -1.44 -11.33
N LEU A 413 -7.45 -2.04 -12.16
CA LEU A 413 -7.25 -2.18 -13.61
C LEU A 413 -7.96 -1.08 -14.42
N GLY A 414 -8.67 -0.15 -13.78
CA GLY A 414 -9.42 0.92 -14.44
C GLY A 414 -10.78 0.49 -14.99
N TYR A 415 -11.31 -0.66 -14.56
CA TYR A 415 -12.59 -1.19 -15.06
C TYR A 415 -13.83 -0.74 -14.29
N LEU A 416 -13.64 0.12 -13.29
CA LEU A 416 -14.70 0.81 -12.57
C LEU A 416 -14.63 2.29 -12.91
N THR A 417 -15.75 2.84 -13.37
CA THR A 417 -15.94 4.27 -13.55
C THR A 417 -16.13 4.90 -12.17
N GLU A 418 -15.03 5.24 -11.50
CA GLU A 418 -15.06 6.16 -10.36
C GLU A 418 -15.16 7.57 -10.93
N ASP A 419 -16.14 8.37 -10.52
CA ASP A 419 -16.16 9.80 -10.83
C ASP A 419 -14.95 10.45 -10.14
N GLU A 420 -13.95 10.88 -10.91
CA GLU A 420 -12.72 11.46 -10.36
C GLU A 420 -13.00 12.73 -9.52
N GLU A 421 -14.01 13.53 -9.90
CA GLU A 421 -14.39 14.72 -9.14
C GLU A 421 -15.06 14.32 -7.83
N ALA A 422 -15.97 13.34 -7.88
CA ALA A 422 -16.66 12.88 -6.69
C ALA A 422 -15.77 12.09 -5.72
N SER A 423 -14.71 11.45 -6.23
CA SER A 423 -13.71 10.70 -5.45
C SER A 423 -12.86 11.57 -4.51
N HIS A 424 -12.79 12.87 -4.76
CA HIS A 424 -11.99 13.82 -3.98
C HIS A 424 -12.85 14.74 -3.09
N GLY A 425 -14.18 14.71 -3.23
CA GLY A 425 -15.09 15.59 -2.52
C GLY A 425 -14.87 17.08 -2.85
N GLU A 426 -15.33 17.98 -1.97
CA GLU A 426 -15.22 19.44 -2.16
C GLU A 426 -13.82 20.01 -1.84
N LEU A 427 -12.74 19.27 -2.09
CA LEU A 427 -11.37 19.69 -1.75
C LEU A 427 -10.79 20.70 -2.76
N PRO A 428 -9.97 21.68 -2.31
CA PRO A 428 -9.25 22.58 -3.21
C PRO A 428 -8.23 21.85 -4.11
N ALA A 429 -8.09 22.26 -5.37
CA ALA A 429 -7.20 21.61 -6.35
C ALA A 429 -5.75 21.42 -5.88
N GLY A 430 -5.15 22.43 -5.24
CA GLY A 430 -3.77 22.31 -4.72
C GLY A 430 -3.61 21.28 -3.61
N LEU A 431 -4.66 21.04 -2.80
CA LEU A 431 -4.65 19.97 -1.81
C LEU A 431 -4.80 18.60 -2.49
N VAL A 432 -5.67 18.47 -3.48
CA VAL A 432 -5.84 17.24 -4.27
C VAL A 432 -4.51 16.79 -4.88
N GLU A 433 -3.75 17.73 -5.46
CA GLU A 433 -2.43 17.45 -6.03
C GLU A 433 -1.45 16.91 -4.97
N SER A 434 -1.33 17.58 -3.82
CA SER A 434 -0.46 17.11 -2.72
C SER A 434 -0.87 15.73 -2.18
N VAL A 435 -2.17 15.42 -2.20
CA VAL A 435 -2.68 14.10 -1.81
C VAL A 435 -2.34 13.05 -2.86
N ARG A 436 -2.43 13.37 -4.16
CA ARG A 436 -2.05 12.45 -5.24
C ARG A 436 -0.55 12.14 -5.23
N GLU A 437 0.29 13.11 -4.88
CA GLU A 437 1.75 12.94 -4.76
C GLU A 437 2.19 12.16 -3.51
N GLN A 438 1.35 12.10 -2.47
CA GLN A 438 1.66 11.39 -1.23
C GLN A 438 1.81 9.88 -1.49
N ALA A 439 3.03 9.38 -1.28
CA ALA A 439 3.31 7.95 -1.33
C ALA A 439 2.51 7.21 -0.26
N LEU A 440 1.92 6.07 -0.65
CA LEU A 440 1.19 5.17 0.25
C LEU A 440 1.85 3.79 0.22
N ARG A 441 2.29 3.33 1.38
CA ARG A 441 3.01 2.07 1.59
C ARG A 441 2.01 1.06 2.12
N THR A 442 1.76 -0.01 1.36
CA THR A 442 0.64 -0.94 1.62
C THR A 442 1.14 -2.37 1.84
N GLU A 443 2.42 -2.56 2.12
CA GLU A 443 3.08 -3.87 2.26
C GLU A 443 2.51 -4.66 3.44
N ALA A 444 2.06 -3.96 4.48
CA ALA A 444 1.38 -4.57 5.62
C ALA A 444 -0.13 -4.80 5.39
N LEU A 445 -0.70 -4.42 4.24
CA LEU A 445 -2.09 -4.71 3.88
C LEU A 445 -2.18 -5.97 3.02
N THR A 446 -3.13 -6.85 3.34
CA THR A 446 -3.43 -8.05 2.54
C THR A 446 -4.48 -7.77 1.46
N VAL A 447 -5.21 -6.65 1.55
CA VAL A 447 -6.29 -6.27 0.60
C VAL A 447 -5.96 -5.08 -0.28
N ALA A 448 -6.61 -5.06 -1.45
CA ALA A 448 -6.51 -3.97 -2.40
C ALA A 448 -7.38 -2.80 -1.93
N LEU A 449 -6.87 -1.58 -2.06
CA LEU A 449 -7.65 -0.38 -1.85
C LEU A 449 -8.36 0.01 -3.14
N ARG A 450 -9.57 0.58 -3.02
CA ARG A 450 -10.21 1.34 -4.10
C ARG A 450 -9.47 2.65 -4.37
N GLY A 451 -9.73 3.26 -5.53
CA GLY A 451 -9.10 4.54 -5.88
C GLY A 451 -9.42 5.61 -4.85
N TYR A 452 -10.71 5.78 -4.54
CA TYR A 452 -11.16 6.64 -3.46
C TYR A 452 -10.56 6.25 -2.08
N GLN A 453 -10.49 4.97 -1.72
CA GLN A 453 -9.92 4.56 -0.42
C GLN A 453 -8.44 4.92 -0.29
N SER A 454 -7.67 4.71 -1.37
CA SER A 454 -6.28 5.13 -1.45
C SER A 454 -6.16 6.65 -1.31
N PHE A 455 -7.07 7.41 -1.91
CA PHE A 455 -7.12 8.87 -1.77
C PHE A 455 -7.42 9.29 -0.33
N GLY A 456 -8.40 8.68 0.34
CA GLY A 456 -8.76 8.97 1.73
C GLY A 456 -7.61 8.71 2.71
N ALA A 457 -6.90 7.59 2.51
CA ALA A 457 -5.70 7.28 3.29
C ALA A 457 -4.57 8.29 3.07
N ARG A 458 -4.30 8.69 1.81
CA ARG A 458 -3.30 9.72 1.49
C ARG A 458 -3.68 11.09 2.06
N PHE A 459 -4.97 11.44 2.00
CA PHE A 459 -5.49 12.67 2.60
C PHE A 459 -5.21 12.71 4.10
N ALA A 460 -5.49 11.61 4.82
CA ALA A 460 -5.18 11.49 6.24
C ALA A 460 -3.67 11.60 6.55
N LEU A 461 -2.81 11.08 5.67
CA LEU A 461 -1.34 11.19 5.82
C LEU A 461 -0.85 12.64 5.64
N VAL A 462 -1.33 13.35 4.62
CA VAL A 462 -0.96 14.74 4.34
C VAL A 462 -1.43 15.67 5.47
N GLN A 463 -2.68 15.53 5.88
CA GLN A 463 -3.33 16.43 6.83
C GLN A 463 -3.09 16.06 8.30
N ARG A 464 -2.64 14.82 8.56
CA ARG A 464 -2.30 14.23 9.88
C ARG A 464 -3.47 14.07 10.85
N LYS A 465 -4.30 15.11 11.02
CA LYS A 465 -5.48 15.13 11.90
C LYS A 465 -6.73 15.43 11.10
N VAL A 466 -7.53 14.40 10.83
CA VAL A 466 -8.66 14.47 9.90
C VAL A 466 -9.93 13.78 10.41
N ILE A 467 -11.06 14.17 9.82
CA ILE A 467 -12.33 13.48 9.89
C ILE A 467 -12.57 12.80 8.54
N LEU A 468 -12.70 11.47 8.55
CA LEU A 468 -13.18 10.70 7.40
C LEU A 468 -14.68 10.43 7.62
N GLY A 469 -15.48 11.25 6.95
CA GLY A 469 -16.93 11.31 7.05
C GLY A 469 -17.66 10.62 5.92
N ASP A 470 -17.02 9.67 5.25
CA ASP A 470 -17.62 8.92 4.15
C ASP A 470 -18.88 8.20 4.60
N GLU A 471 -19.79 8.02 3.65
CA GLU A 471 -21.01 7.28 3.90
C GLU A 471 -20.73 5.87 4.45
N MET A 472 -21.69 5.33 5.19
CA MET A 472 -21.58 3.99 5.75
C MET A 472 -21.36 2.98 4.62
N GLY A 473 -20.61 1.90 4.86
CA GLY A 473 -20.37 0.89 3.82
C GLY A 473 -19.23 1.18 2.84
N LEU A 474 -18.64 2.38 2.81
CA LEU A 474 -17.49 2.73 1.94
C LEU A 474 -16.12 2.20 2.42
N GLY A 475 -16.05 1.55 3.58
CA GLY A 475 -14.81 0.91 4.05
C GLY A 475 -13.83 1.84 4.77
N LYS A 476 -14.33 2.79 5.56
CA LYS A 476 -13.53 3.69 6.42
C LYS A 476 -12.48 2.98 7.29
N THR A 477 -12.80 1.78 7.78
CA THR A 477 -11.86 0.95 8.55
C THR A 477 -10.62 0.59 7.73
N ILE A 478 -10.79 0.24 6.45
CA ILE A 478 -9.70 -0.11 5.53
C ILE A 478 -8.84 1.12 5.22
N GLU A 479 -9.45 2.30 5.07
CA GLU A 479 -8.71 3.56 4.89
C GLU A 479 -7.84 3.88 6.10
N ALA A 480 -8.39 3.75 7.31
CA ALA A 480 -7.62 3.90 8.54
C ALA A 480 -6.48 2.88 8.63
N LEU A 481 -6.74 1.61 8.31
CA LEU A 481 -5.70 0.56 8.29
C LEU A 481 -4.61 0.84 7.25
N ALA A 482 -4.93 1.41 6.10
CA ALA A 482 -3.94 1.80 5.10
C ALA A 482 -2.99 2.88 5.64
N VAL A 483 -3.50 3.84 6.43
CA VAL A 483 -2.67 4.82 7.13
C VAL A 483 -1.74 4.13 8.14
N LEU A 484 -2.28 3.23 8.98
CA LEU A 484 -1.49 2.51 9.97
C LEU A 484 -0.40 1.62 9.32
N ALA A 485 -0.75 0.93 8.24
CA ALA A 485 0.18 0.11 7.45
C ALA A 485 1.32 0.95 6.86
N HIS A 486 1.02 2.13 6.31
CA HIS A 486 2.03 3.05 5.82
C HIS A 486 2.96 3.50 6.95
N LEU A 487 2.40 3.93 8.09
CA LEU A 487 3.19 4.37 9.23
C LEU A 487 4.09 3.25 9.76
N TRP A 488 3.58 2.02 9.82
CA TRP A 488 4.35 0.82 10.18
C TRP A 488 5.53 0.59 9.25
N ALA A 489 5.30 0.65 7.94
CA ALA A 489 6.34 0.52 6.93
C ALA A 489 7.36 1.69 6.92
N THR A 490 7.06 2.79 7.61
CA THR A 490 7.96 3.94 7.81
C THR A 490 8.65 3.95 9.19
N GLY A 491 8.43 2.92 10.01
CA GLY A 491 9.12 2.73 11.29
C GLY A 491 8.32 3.08 12.54
N ALA A 492 7.04 3.44 12.43
CA ALA A 492 6.17 3.59 13.59
C ALA A 492 5.69 2.23 14.10
N SER A 493 5.56 2.06 15.41
CA SER A 493 5.25 0.76 16.01
C SER A 493 3.94 0.69 16.80
N HIS A 494 3.40 1.80 17.30
CA HIS A 494 2.27 1.77 18.24
C HIS A 494 1.10 2.61 17.75
N PHE A 495 -0.05 1.95 17.57
CA PHE A 495 -1.30 2.57 17.12
C PHE A 495 -2.45 2.24 18.07
N LEU A 496 -3.43 3.13 18.15
CA LEU A 496 -4.58 2.96 19.03
C LEU A 496 -5.89 3.21 18.28
N VAL A 497 -6.85 2.31 18.45
CA VAL A 497 -8.23 2.42 17.97
C VAL A 497 -9.16 2.52 19.18
N VAL A 498 -9.98 3.57 19.22
CA VAL A 498 -11.05 3.78 20.20
C VAL A 498 -12.38 3.63 19.47
N CYS A 499 -13.23 2.70 19.89
CA CYS A 499 -14.47 2.38 19.18
C CYS A 499 -15.62 1.99 20.13
N PRO A 500 -16.89 1.98 19.71
CA PRO A 500 -17.97 1.44 20.54
C PRO A 500 -17.77 -0.05 20.87
N PRO A 501 -18.27 -0.54 22.02
CA PRO A 501 -18.14 -1.95 22.40
C PRO A 501 -18.66 -2.94 21.34
N GLY A 502 -19.71 -2.56 20.60
CA GLY A 502 -20.33 -3.39 19.56
C GLY A 502 -19.46 -3.64 18.33
N VAL A 503 -18.48 -2.78 18.02
CA VAL A 503 -17.61 -2.89 16.84
C VAL A 503 -16.19 -3.37 17.17
N LEU A 504 -15.84 -3.49 18.45
CA LEU A 504 -14.50 -3.85 18.89
C LEU A 504 -14.02 -5.19 18.31
N VAL A 505 -14.89 -6.21 18.33
CA VAL A 505 -14.57 -7.53 17.76
C VAL A 505 -14.40 -7.46 16.23
N ASN A 506 -15.20 -6.63 15.57
CA ASN A 506 -15.10 -6.41 14.14
C ASN A 506 -13.76 -5.77 13.78
N TRP A 507 -13.31 -4.74 14.52
CA TRP A 507 -11.98 -4.15 14.34
C TRP A 507 -10.84 -5.16 14.45
N LEU A 508 -10.84 -5.99 15.50
CA LEU A 508 -9.82 -7.03 15.68
C LEU A 508 -9.78 -8.00 14.49
N ARG A 509 -10.95 -8.41 13.99
CA ARG A 509 -11.07 -9.28 12.83
C ARG A 509 -10.58 -8.61 11.55
N GLU A 510 -10.98 -7.36 11.32
CA GLU A 510 -10.56 -6.61 10.14
C GLU A 510 -9.04 -6.39 10.13
N ILE A 511 -8.43 -6.02 11.26
CA ILE A 511 -6.97 -5.90 11.37
C ILE A 511 -6.30 -7.23 11.00
N ALA A 512 -6.73 -8.34 11.59
CA ALA A 512 -6.13 -9.66 11.36
C ALA A 512 -6.37 -10.20 9.94
N ALA A 513 -7.53 -9.93 9.34
CA ALA A 513 -7.89 -10.43 8.01
C ALA A 513 -7.31 -9.57 6.87
N ARG A 514 -7.15 -8.26 7.11
CA ARG A 514 -6.86 -7.25 6.09
C ARG A 514 -5.44 -6.68 6.19
N SER A 515 -4.69 -7.05 7.22
CA SER A 515 -3.30 -6.61 7.42
C SER A 515 -2.43 -7.68 8.09
N THR A 516 -1.12 -7.46 8.11
CA THR A 516 -0.14 -8.25 8.88
C THR A 516 0.17 -7.63 10.25
N LEU A 517 -0.52 -6.55 10.63
CA LEU A 517 -0.29 -5.85 11.89
C LEU A 517 -0.83 -6.69 13.08
N PRO A 518 -0.07 -6.79 14.19
CA PRO A 518 -0.56 -7.42 15.42
C PRO A 518 -1.75 -6.63 15.99
N ALA A 519 -2.84 -7.32 16.31
CA ALA A 519 -4.04 -6.73 16.91
C ALA A 519 -4.14 -7.11 18.40
N HIS A 520 -4.34 -6.13 19.27
CA HIS A 520 -4.40 -6.33 20.73
C HIS A 520 -5.73 -5.84 21.29
N ARG A 521 -6.44 -6.71 22.01
CA ARG A 521 -7.71 -6.38 22.65
C ARG A 521 -7.48 -5.78 24.04
N ILE A 522 -7.69 -4.48 24.19
CA ILE A 522 -7.54 -3.76 25.47
C ILE A 522 -8.93 -3.51 26.07
N HIS A 523 -9.66 -4.59 26.35
CA HIS A 523 -10.99 -4.54 26.96
C HIS A 523 -11.46 -5.93 27.43
N GLY A 524 -12.12 -5.99 28.59
CA GLY A 524 -12.62 -7.25 29.19
C GLY A 524 -11.52 -8.02 29.93
N ASP A 525 -11.71 -9.31 30.15
CA ASP A 525 -10.78 -10.13 30.92
C ASP A 525 -9.41 -10.26 30.22
N GLY A 526 -8.32 -10.23 30.99
CA GLY A 526 -6.95 -10.37 30.47
C GLY A 526 -6.39 -9.15 29.73
N TRP A 527 -7.08 -8.00 29.77
CA TRP A 527 -6.63 -6.80 29.07
C TRP A 527 -5.26 -6.30 29.52
N GLN A 528 -4.86 -6.54 30.79
CA GLN A 528 -3.56 -6.12 31.30
C GLN A 528 -2.40 -6.84 30.60
N GLU A 529 -2.55 -8.14 30.33
CA GLU A 529 -1.56 -8.94 29.62
C GLU A 529 -1.47 -8.51 28.14
N ALA A 530 -2.62 -8.28 27.50
CA ALA A 530 -2.68 -7.76 26.14
C ALA A 530 -2.05 -6.36 26.03
N ALA A 531 -2.28 -5.50 27.02
CA ALA A 531 -1.67 -4.17 27.09
C ALA A 531 -0.14 -4.27 27.23
N ALA A 532 0.36 -5.15 28.11
CA ALA A 532 1.79 -5.38 28.27
C ALA A 532 2.45 -5.92 26.99
N ALA A 533 1.79 -6.86 26.31
CA ALA A 533 2.25 -7.40 25.03
C ALA A 533 2.31 -6.33 23.93
N TRP A 534 1.30 -5.47 23.84
CA TRP A 534 1.27 -4.35 22.91
C TRP A 534 2.37 -3.32 23.21
N VAL A 535 2.57 -2.98 24.48
CA VAL A 535 3.65 -2.07 24.91
C VAL A 535 5.01 -2.60 24.46
N ALA A 536 5.26 -3.90 24.64
CA ALA A 536 6.53 -4.53 24.28
C ALA A 536 6.74 -4.74 22.76
N GLY A 537 5.70 -5.18 22.03
CA GLY A 537 5.81 -5.64 20.65
C GLY A 537 5.24 -4.71 19.58
N GLY A 538 4.50 -3.67 19.96
CA GLY A 538 3.81 -2.80 19.01
C GLY A 538 2.58 -3.44 18.37
N GLY A 539 2.05 -2.79 17.34
CA GLY A 539 0.82 -3.13 16.64
C GLY A 539 -0.33 -2.18 16.97
N VAL A 540 -1.55 -2.68 16.79
CA VAL A 540 -2.79 -1.93 16.94
C VAL A 540 -3.52 -2.37 18.21
N ALA A 541 -3.57 -1.49 19.20
CA ALA A 541 -4.44 -1.67 20.36
C ALA A 541 -5.87 -1.23 20.03
N VAL A 542 -6.86 -2.07 20.32
CA VAL A 542 -8.28 -1.78 20.14
C VAL A 542 -8.96 -1.73 21.51
N THR A 543 -9.56 -0.59 21.82
CA THR A 543 -10.24 -0.33 23.10
C THR A 543 -11.57 0.39 22.88
N THR A 544 -12.31 0.60 23.96
CA THR A 544 -13.56 1.34 23.95
C THR A 544 -13.39 2.78 24.43
N TYR A 545 -14.44 3.60 24.34
CA TYR A 545 -14.45 4.97 24.86
C TYR A 545 -14.16 5.09 26.37
N ASP A 546 -14.20 3.97 27.11
CA ASP A 546 -13.68 3.91 28.47
C ASP A 546 -12.16 3.66 28.45
N THR A 547 -11.40 4.75 28.38
CA THR A 547 -9.93 4.71 28.34
C THR A 547 -9.29 4.84 29.73
N THR A 548 -10.03 4.57 30.81
CA THR A 548 -9.52 4.60 32.20
C THR A 548 -8.30 3.72 32.42
N TRP A 549 -8.15 2.66 31.62
CA TRP A 549 -6.99 1.77 31.67
C TRP A 549 -5.66 2.48 31.40
N MET A 550 -5.66 3.63 30.71
CA MET A 550 -4.47 4.46 30.53
C MET A 550 -4.04 5.15 31.83
N GLU A 551 -4.94 5.33 32.78
CA GLU A 551 -4.62 5.87 34.11
C GLU A 551 -4.09 4.76 35.05
N SER A 552 -4.05 3.51 34.58
CA SER A 552 -3.60 2.36 35.38
C SER A 552 -2.06 2.22 35.41
N GLY A 553 -1.57 1.50 36.43
CA GLY A 553 -0.15 1.16 36.53
C GLY A 553 0.42 0.38 35.33
N ALA A 554 -0.44 -0.33 34.57
CA ALA A 554 -0.04 -1.03 33.34
C ALA A 554 0.38 -0.07 32.21
N TRP A 555 -0.02 1.21 32.27
CA TRP A 555 0.24 2.24 31.26
C TRP A 555 1.16 3.38 31.76
N ALA A 556 1.67 3.31 32.99
CA ALA A 556 2.36 4.44 33.65
C ALA A 556 3.56 5.03 32.86
N GLN A 557 4.17 4.27 31.93
CA GLN A 557 5.17 4.73 30.96
C GLN A 557 4.90 4.12 29.56
N GLY A 558 3.66 4.28 29.07
CA GLY A 558 3.26 3.77 27.76
C GLY A 558 4.12 4.33 26.60
N PRO A 559 4.25 3.57 25.50
CA PRO A 559 4.99 3.99 24.31
C PRO A 559 4.34 5.22 23.65
N THR A 560 5.10 5.94 22.82
CA THR A 560 4.56 7.04 22.03
C THR A 560 3.61 6.50 20.97
N ILE A 561 2.33 6.91 21.04
CA ILE A 561 1.32 6.52 20.07
C ILE A 561 1.50 7.34 18.78
N ALA A 562 1.75 6.67 17.66
CA ALA A 562 2.01 7.32 16.38
C ALA A 562 0.73 7.81 15.69
N CYS A 563 -0.39 7.11 15.89
CA CYS A 563 -1.70 7.47 15.34
C CYS A 563 -2.83 6.95 16.23
N VAL A 564 -3.86 7.79 16.42
CA VAL A 564 -5.11 7.43 17.10
C VAL A 564 -6.25 7.42 16.10
N VAL A 565 -7.01 6.34 16.05
CA VAL A 565 -8.25 6.23 15.28
C VAL A 565 -9.42 6.22 16.25
N VAL A 566 -10.40 7.09 16.04
CA VAL A 566 -11.63 7.14 16.84
C VAL A 566 -12.79 6.81 15.93
N ASP A 567 -13.40 5.66 16.13
CA ASP A 567 -14.51 5.17 15.32
C ASP A 567 -15.86 5.57 15.93
N GLU A 568 -16.85 5.82 15.07
CA GLU A 568 -18.16 6.37 15.44
C GLU A 568 -18.03 7.63 16.30
N ALA A 569 -17.26 8.62 15.82
CA ALA A 569 -16.89 9.84 16.54
C ALA A 569 -18.10 10.68 17.04
N GLN A 570 -19.32 10.43 16.57
CA GLN A 570 -20.54 11.01 17.15
C GLN A 570 -20.71 10.70 18.64
N TYR A 571 -20.08 9.65 19.18
CA TYR A 571 -20.11 9.40 20.63
C TYR A 571 -19.43 10.52 21.44
N VAL A 572 -18.49 11.27 20.85
CA VAL A 572 -17.76 12.36 21.52
C VAL A 572 -18.25 13.76 21.13
N LYS A 573 -19.47 13.86 20.59
CA LYS A 573 -20.08 15.13 20.15
C LYS A 573 -20.34 16.15 21.27
N ASN A 574 -20.50 15.69 22.52
CA ASN A 574 -20.74 16.57 23.68
C ASN A 574 -19.41 16.83 24.43
N PRO A 575 -18.85 18.05 24.42
CA PRO A 575 -17.60 18.38 25.12
C PRO A 575 -17.62 18.16 26.63
N GLU A 576 -18.79 18.21 27.25
CA GLU A 576 -18.91 18.10 28.71
C GLU A 576 -18.79 16.65 29.20
N ALA A 577 -19.07 15.67 28.34
CA ALA A 577 -19.01 14.27 28.69
C ALA A 577 -17.56 13.82 28.98
N GLN A 578 -17.37 13.02 30.04
CA GLN A 578 -16.03 12.52 30.42
C GLN A 578 -15.32 11.79 29.29
N ARG A 579 -16.06 10.97 28.52
CA ARG A 579 -15.54 10.27 27.34
C ARG A 579 -14.98 11.22 26.28
N SER A 580 -15.63 12.36 26.04
CA SER A 580 -15.21 13.36 25.07
C SER A 580 -13.96 14.08 25.54
N ARG A 581 -13.90 14.45 26.83
CA ARG A 581 -12.70 15.08 27.43
C ARG A 581 -11.48 14.17 27.34
N ARG A 582 -11.63 12.87 27.66
CA ARG A 582 -10.55 11.88 27.55
C ARG A 582 -10.09 11.66 26.11
N THR A 583 -11.04 11.50 25.20
CA THR A 583 -10.74 11.31 23.77
C THR A 583 -10.06 12.56 23.18
N ALA A 584 -10.52 13.76 23.53
CA ALA A 584 -9.91 15.01 23.11
C ALA A 584 -8.47 15.17 23.64
N ALA A 585 -8.21 14.82 24.91
CA ALA A 585 -6.87 14.84 25.48
C ALA A 585 -5.92 13.85 24.77
N LEU A 586 -6.42 12.66 24.45
CA LEU A 586 -5.68 11.65 23.68
C LEU A 586 -5.33 12.17 22.27
N VAL A 587 -6.31 12.73 21.55
CA VAL A 587 -6.12 13.30 20.20
C VAL A 587 -5.16 14.50 20.23
N ALA A 588 -5.20 15.31 21.29
CA ALA A 588 -4.27 16.43 21.46
C ALA A 588 -2.82 15.96 21.66
N GLY A 589 -2.61 14.84 22.37
CA GLY A 589 -1.29 14.29 22.70
C GLY A 589 -0.55 13.57 21.58
N VAL A 590 -1.19 13.34 20.43
CA VAL A 590 -0.60 12.61 19.29
C VAL A 590 -0.41 13.51 18.08
N GLU A 591 0.54 13.16 17.21
CA GLU A 591 0.79 13.89 15.97
C GLU A 591 -0.33 13.64 14.94
N ARG A 592 -0.81 12.39 14.85
CA ARG A 592 -1.81 11.96 13.86
C ARG A 592 -3.06 11.41 14.52
N ALA A 593 -4.22 11.80 14.01
CA ALA A 593 -5.51 11.31 14.48
C ALA A 593 -6.54 11.23 13.35
N ILE A 594 -7.34 10.18 13.35
CA ILE A 594 -8.39 9.96 12.36
C ILE A 594 -9.71 9.75 13.09
N LEU A 595 -10.66 10.67 12.92
CA LEU A 595 -12.02 10.49 13.41
C LEU A 595 -12.87 9.90 12.27
N LEU A 596 -13.44 8.71 12.49
CA LEU A 596 -14.34 8.07 11.54
C LEU A 596 -15.79 8.33 11.97
N THR A 597 -16.64 8.71 11.03
CA THR A 597 -18.07 8.88 11.31
C THR A 597 -18.90 8.66 10.04
N GLY A 598 -20.00 7.90 10.16
CA GLY A 598 -20.91 7.63 9.04
C GLY A 598 -22.06 8.64 8.88
N THR A 599 -22.28 9.50 9.89
CA THR A 599 -23.45 10.41 9.94
C THR A 599 -23.07 11.85 10.36
N PRO A 600 -22.00 12.46 9.85
CA PRO A 600 -21.51 13.73 10.41
C PRO A 600 -22.45 14.93 10.24
N MET A 601 -23.43 14.87 9.33
CA MET A 601 -24.21 16.06 8.94
C MET A 601 -25.66 16.09 9.45
N GLN A 602 -26.13 15.09 10.20
CA GLN A 602 -27.55 15.00 10.48
C GLN A 602 -28.03 15.92 11.61
N ASN A 603 -27.18 16.31 12.57
CA ASN A 603 -27.67 16.96 13.82
C ASN A 603 -26.88 18.22 14.25
N HIS A 604 -26.67 19.21 13.35
CA HIS A 604 -26.06 20.55 13.58
C HIS A 604 -24.56 20.77 13.29
N VAL A 605 -24.26 21.97 12.78
CA VAL A 605 -22.89 22.51 12.59
C VAL A 605 -22.08 22.53 13.88
N GLY A 606 -22.73 22.71 15.04
CA GLY A 606 -22.08 22.74 16.35
C GLY A 606 -21.42 21.41 16.77
N GLU A 607 -22.06 20.27 16.48
CA GLU A 607 -21.49 18.94 16.76
C GLU A 607 -20.24 18.72 15.91
N PHE A 608 -20.35 19.04 14.62
CA PHE A 608 -19.22 18.93 13.69
C PHE A 608 -18.07 19.88 14.09
N ARG A 609 -18.40 21.13 14.47
CA ARG A 609 -17.45 22.12 14.96
C ARG A 609 -16.67 21.58 16.17
N THR A 610 -17.36 20.90 17.07
CA THR A 610 -16.74 20.24 18.23
C THR A 610 -15.71 19.21 17.78
N LEU A 611 -16.04 18.34 16.83
CA LEU A 611 -15.11 17.33 16.33
C LEU A 611 -13.89 17.96 15.63
N VAL A 612 -14.09 18.98 14.79
CA VAL A 612 -12.98 19.70 14.14
C VAL A 612 -12.10 20.40 15.18
N SER A 613 -12.69 20.92 16.26
CA SER A 613 -11.94 21.58 17.33
C SER A 613 -10.95 20.64 18.03
N TYR A 614 -11.23 19.33 18.08
CA TYR A 614 -10.31 18.34 18.64
C TYR A 614 -9.09 18.11 17.74
N LEU A 615 -9.25 18.26 16.43
CA LEU A 615 -8.23 17.94 15.43
C LEU A 615 -7.41 19.16 15.02
N GLN A 616 -8.09 20.22 14.59
CA GLN A 616 -7.50 21.43 14.03
C GLN A 616 -8.23 22.69 14.56
N PRO A 617 -7.98 23.12 15.81
CA PRO A 617 -8.68 24.24 16.44
C PRO A 617 -8.64 25.55 15.62
N ALA A 618 -7.54 25.78 14.90
CA ALA A 618 -7.34 26.96 14.06
C ALA A 618 -8.35 27.08 12.91
N LEU A 619 -8.94 25.97 12.45
CA LEU A 619 -9.96 25.98 11.40
C LEU A 619 -11.34 26.42 11.90
N VAL A 620 -11.53 26.47 13.22
CA VAL A 620 -12.81 26.84 13.85
C VAL A 620 -12.75 28.23 14.50
N ALA A 621 -11.57 28.65 14.94
CA ALA A 621 -11.37 29.94 15.61
C ALA A 621 -11.88 31.12 14.76
N GLY A 622 -12.74 31.97 15.36
CA GLY A 622 -13.29 33.16 14.71
C GLY A 622 -14.34 32.89 13.62
N ARG A 623 -14.86 31.66 13.52
CA ARG A 623 -15.81 31.22 12.49
C ARG A 623 -17.14 30.75 13.07
N GLU A 624 -17.53 31.37 14.19
CA GLU A 624 -18.65 30.92 15.00
C GLU A 624 -20.01 31.13 14.33
N GLU A 625 -20.11 32.09 13.42
CA GLU A 625 -21.34 32.51 12.73
C GLU A 625 -21.33 32.17 11.23
N LEU A 626 -20.39 31.33 10.75
CA LEU A 626 -20.35 30.95 9.34
C LEU A 626 -21.53 30.05 8.98
N ALA A 627 -22.22 30.40 7.88
CA ALA A 627 -23.23 29.55 7.27
C ALA A 627 -22.67 28.13 6.98
N PRO A 628 -23.49 27.06 7.08
CA PRO A 628 -23.02 25.67 6.97
C PRO A 628 -22.20 25.37 5.71
N ARG A 629 -22.62 25.88 4.54
CA ARG A 629 -21.90 25.68 3.27
C ARG A 629 -20.50 26.32 3.29
N LEU A 630 -20.40 27.56 3.76
CA LEU A 630 -19.12 28.27 3.86
C LEU A 630 -18.22 27.64 4.93
N PHE A 631 -18.82 27.17 6.03
CA PHE A 631 -18.12 26.45 7.08
C PHE A 631 -17.55 25.12 6.56
N ARG A 632 -18.32 24.32 5.79
CA ARG A 632 -17.83 23.09 5.14
C ARG A 632 -16.63 23.35 4.23
N ARG A 633 -16.69 24.39 3.40
CA ARG A 633 -15.56 24.77 2.55
C ARG A 633 -14.34 25.22 3.35
N ALA A 634 -14.55 25.88 4.49
CA ALA A 634 -13.47 26.36 5.36
C ALA A 634 -12.78 25.24 6.16
N VAL A 635 -13.50 24.14 6.45
CA VAL A 635 -13.00 22.98 7.20
C VAL A 635 -12.61 21.80 6.30
N ALA A 636 -12.74 21.94 4.98
CA ALA A 636 -12.36 20.94 3.99
C ALA A 636 -10.95 20.33 4.19
N PRO A 637 -9.91 21.09 4.62
CA PRO A 637 -8.59 20.48 4.91
C PRO A 637 -8.62 19.44 6.04
N ALA A 638 -9.59 19.51 6.95
CA ALA A 638 -9.75 18.56 8.06
C ALA A 638 -10.87 17.55 7.83
N TYR A 639 -11.59 17.60 6.70
CA TYR A 639 -12.79 16.81 6.49
C TYR A 639 -12.91 16.32 5.05
N LEU A 640 -13.00 15.00 4.90
CA LEU A 640 -13.32 14.33 3.64
C LEU A 640 -14.63 13.56 3.79
N ARG A 641 -15.56 13.75 2.84
CA ARG A 641 -16.81 12.99 2.75
C ARG A 641 -17.13 12.70 1.30
N ARG A 642 -17.56 11.46 1.06
CA ARG A 642 -18.06 10.95 -0.22
C ARG A 642 -19.35 10.17 -0.02
N ASN A 643 -20.23 10.20 -1.02
CA ASN A 643 -21.49 9.43 -1.02
C ASN A 643 -21.28 8.09 -1.72
N GLN A 644 -22.12 7.09 -1.40
CA GLN A 644 -22.04 5.77 -2.01
C GLN A 644 -22.29 5.80 -3.51
N GLU A 645 -23.32 6.50 -3.96
CA GLU A 645 -23.73 6.56 -5.38
C GLU A 645 -22.63 7.14 -6.28
N ASP A 646 -21.87 8.07 -5.72
CA ASP A 646 -20.79 8.80 -6.41
C ASP A 646 -19.52 7.95 -6.61
N VAL A 647 -19.25 7.01 -5.69
CA VAL A 647 -17.97 6.28 -5.66
C VAL A 647 -18.11 4.77 -5.88
N LEU A 648 -19.31 4.21 -5.70
CA LEU A 648 -19.62 2.80 -5.92
C LEU A 648 -20.52 2.66 -7.14
N ALA A 649 -19.95 2.89 -8.32
CA ALA A 649 -20.67 2.69 -9.56
C ALA A 649 -21.16 1.23 -9.73
N GLU A 650 -20.59 0.25 -9.03
CA GLU A 650 -21.04 -1.15 -9.09
C GLU A 650 -22.26 -1.46 -8.20
N LEU A 651 -22.59 -0.60 -7.23
CA LEU A 651 -23.60 -0.92 -6.22
C LEU A 651 -24.97 -1.16 -6.89
N PRO A 652 -25.67 -2.26 -6.57
CA PRO A 652 -27.01 -2.50 -7.08
C PRO A 652 -28.01 -1.43 -6.62
N GLY A 653 -29.10 -1.27 -7.39
CA GLY A 653 -30.16 -0.33 -7.04
C GLY A 653 -30.81 -0.63 -5.68
N LEU A 654 -31.20 0.45 -5.00
CA LEU A 654 -32.03 0.42 -3.79
C LEU A 654 -33.47 0.75 -4.19
N VAL A 655 -34.42 -0.11 -3.85
CA VAL A 655 -35.85 0.11 -4.08
C VAL A 655 -36.53 0.25 -2.73
N GLU A 656 -37.15 1.39 -2.49
CA GLU A 656 -37.88 1.67 -1.26
C GLU A 656 -39.38 1.64 -1.53
N VAL A 657 -40.11 0.82 -0.77
CA VAL A 657 -41.55 0.61 -0.88
C VAL A 657 -42.20 0.98 0.45
N GLU A 658 -43.18 1.87 0.39
CA GLU A 658 -44.03 2.22 1.53
C GLU A 658 -45.34 1.43 1.44
N GLU A 659 -45.58 0.57 2.43
CA GLU A 659 -46.72 -0.33 2.51
C GLU A 659 -47.72 0.26 3.51
N TRP A 660 -48.67 1.05 3.02
CA TRP A 660 -49.74 1.65 3.82
C TRP A 660 -50.88 0.65 4.02
N LEU A 661 -51.17 0.33 5.27
CA LEU A 661 -52.09 -0.74 5.65
C LEU A 661 -53.10 -0.24 6.69
N PRO A 662 -54.39 -0.64 6.59
CA PRO A 662 -55.37 -0.30 7.61
C PRO A 662 -55.12 -1.08 8.90
N MET A 663 -55.69 -0.61 10.01
CA MET A 663 -55.65 -1.31 11.29
C MET A 663 -56.69 -2.42 11.37
N GLY A 664 -56.26 -3.62 11.81
CA GLY A 664 -57.20 -4.69 12.15
C GLY A 664 -58.09 -4.31 13.36
N PRO A 665 -59.24 -4.97 13.57
CA PRO A 665 -60.13 -4.63 14.68
C PRO A 665 -59.47 -4.70 16.06
N ARG A 666 -58.59 -5.69 16.27
CA ARG A 666 -57.83 -5.88 17.51
C ARG A 666 -56.71 -4.86 17.67
N ASP A 667 -56.01 -4.54 16.58
CA ASP A 667 -54.98 -3.50 16.54
C ASP A 667 -55.58 -2.14 16.90
N LEU A 668 -56.73 -1.80 16.31
CA LEU A 668 -57.42 -0.55 16.57
C LEU A 668 -57.86 -0.43 18.03
N ALA A 669 -58.34 -1.52 18.64
CA ALA A 669 -58.68 -1.54 20.06
C ALA A 669 -57.45 -1.28 20.95
N ALA A 670 -56.33 -1.95 20.67
CA ALA A 670 -55.07 -1.74 21.40
C ALA A 670 -54.51 -0.33 21.19
N TYR A 671 -54.61 0.19 19.96
CA TYR A 671 -54.20 1.54 19.61
C TYR A 671 -54.98 2.60 20.38
N ARG A 672 -56.31 2.50 20.40
CA ARG A 672 -57.19 3.39 21.19
C ARG A 672 -56.88 3.35 22.68
N ALA A 673 -56.58 2.16 23.22
CA ALA A 673 -56.13 2.02 24.60
C ALA A 673 -54.81 2.75 24.85
N GLY A 674 -53.84 2.64 23.93
CA GLY A 674 -52.58 3.39 23.97
C GLY A 674 -52.81 4.90 23.95
N VAL A 675 -53.70 5.39 23.09
CA VAL A 675 -54.08 6.82 22.98
C VAL A 675 -54.70 7.32 24.27
N ALA A 676 -55.65 6.58 24.85
CA ALA A 676 -56.25 6.92 26.13
C ALA A 676 -55.23 6.96 27.28
N ALA A 677 -54.25 6.05 27.26
CA ALA A 677 -53.15 6.02 28.23
C ALA A 677 -52.06 7.08 27.98
N GLY A 678 -52.08 7.77 26.83
CA GLY A 678 -51.02 8.69 26.43
C GLY A 678 -49.67 8.00 26.20
N ASN A 679 -49.67 6.72 25.84
CA ASN A 679 -48.47 5.92 25.69
C ASN A 679 -48.09 5.74 24.22
N LEU A 680 -47.18 6.58 23.73
CA LEU A 680 -46.71 6.56 22.34
C LEU A 680 -46.10 5.21 21.94
N MET A 681 -45.38 4.56 22.86
CA MET A 681 -44.75 3.27 22.57
C MET A 681 -45.78 2.16 22.40
N GLN A 682 -46.90 2.21 23.13
CA GLN A 682 -48.02 1.29 22.92
C GLN A 682 -48.72 1.54 21.58
N MET A 683 -48.90 2.81 21.20
CA MET A 683 -49.46 3.18 19.90
C MET A 683 -48.62 2.62 18.75
N ARG A 684 -47.29 2.84 18.78
CA ARG A 684 -46.35 2.42 17.72
C ARG A 684 -46.28 0.91 17.50
N ARG A 685 -46.56 0.10 18.51
CA ARG A 685 -46.52 -1.38 18.41
C ARG A 685 -47.88 -2.03 18.19
N ALA A 686 -48.99 -1.28 18.30
CA ALA A 686 -50.34 -1.83 18.35
C ALA A 686 -50.70 -2.65 17.10
N ALA A 687 -50.18 -2.25 15.94
CA ALA A 687 -50.41 -2.86 14.64
C ALA A 687 -49.59 -4.14 14.36
N MET A 688 -48.81 -4.62 15.33
CA MET A 688 -47.82 -5.69 15.12
C MET A 688 -47.90 -6.85 16.13
N ILE A 689 -48.74 -6.76 17.15
CA ILE A 689 -48.70 -7.67 18.31
C ILE A 689 -49.81 -8.74 18.33
N HIS A 690 -50.73 -8.75 17.36
CA HIS A 690 -51.85 -9.69 17.33
C HIS A 690 -51.67 -10.83 16.30
N GLY A 691 -50.44 -11.10 15.86
CA GLY A 691 -50.16 -12.16 14.88
C GLY A 691 -50.83 -11.89 13.54
N LEU A 692 -51.34 -12.92 12.86
CA LEU A 692 -52.01 -12.80 11.55
C LEU A 692 -53.32 -12.00 11.58
N ASP A 693 -53.87 -11.68 12.77
CA ASP A 693 -55.01 -10.75 12.87
C ASP A 693 -54.59 -9.28 12.58
N SER A 694 -53.28 -9.00 12.56
CA SER A 694 -52.72 -7.69 12.25
C SER A 694 -52.33 -7.58 10.77
N PRO A 695 -52.93 -6.67 9.96
CA PRO A 695 -52.64 -6.56 8.53
C PRO A 695 -51.17 -6.31 8.19
N LYS A 696 -50.42 -5.62 9.06
CA LYS A 696 -48.96 -5.46 8.88
C LYS A 696 -48.20 -6.77 9.02
N VAL A 697 -48.59 -7.63 9.95
CA VAL A 697 -47.94 -8.92 10.16
C VAL A 697 -48.26 -9.85 9.00
N ASP A 698 -49.50 -9.84 8.51
CA ASP A 698 -49.91 -10.58 7.31
C ASP A 698 -49.09 -10.17 6.09
N ARG A 699 -49.00 -8.85 5.81
CA ARG A 699 -48.15 -8.33 4.73
C ARG A 699 -46.67 -8.65 4.90
N LEU A 700 -46.16 -8.66 6.14
CA LEU A 700 -44.78 -9.07 6.41
C LEU A 700 -44.54 -10.53 6.02
N VAL A 701 -45.48 -11.42 6.34
CA VAL A 701 -45.41 -12.83 5.96
C VAL A 701 -45.40 -12.97 4.44
N GLU A 702 -46.29 -12.28 3.73
CA GLU A 702 -46.31 -12.26 2.25
C GLU A 702 -44.95 -11.81 1.68
N ILE A 703 -44.34 -10.76 2.21
CA ILE A 703 -43.02 -10.28 1.77
C ILE A 703 -41.93 -11.34 1.98
N VAL A 704 -42.00 -12.10 3.08
CA VAL A 704 -41.03 -13.17 3.37
C VAL A 704 -41.24 -14.36 2.42
N GLU A 705 -42.49 -14.73 2.13
CA GLU A 705 -42.83 -15.78 1.16
C GLU A 705 -42.39 -15.38 -0.26
N GLU A 706 -42.68 -14.15 -0.69
CA GLU A 706 -42.18 -13.60 -1.96
C GLU A 706 -40.65 -13.61 -2.03
N ALA A 707 -39.96 -13.34 -0.91
CA ALA A 707 -38.51 -13.42 -0.85
C ALA A 707 -38.01 -14.86 -0.97
N GLU A 708 -38.68 -15.84 -0.34
CA GLU A 708 -38.37 -17.26 -0.46
C GLU A 708 -38.48 -17.75 -1.90
N ASP A 709 -39.57 -17.42 -2.60
CA ASP A 709 -39.80 -17.76 -4.02
C ASP A 709 -38.69 -17.23 -4.94
N ASN A 710 -38.09 -16.09 -4.57
CA ASN A 710 -37.00 -15.46 -5.30
C ASN A 710 -35.60 -15.82 -4.78
N GLY A 711 -35.50 -16.75 -3.82
CA GLY A 711 -34.23 -17.17 -3.23
C GLY A 711 -33.52 -16.08 -2.42
N ARG A 712 -34.26 -15.07 -1.93
CA ARG A 712 -33.76 -13.91 -1.21
C ARG A 712 -33.85 -14.12 0.30
N ARG A 713 -32.97 -13.44 1.03
CA ARG A 713 -32.96 -13.44 2.51
C ARG A 713 -33.45 -12.10 3.04
N VAL A 714 -34.20 -12.15 4.14
CA VAL A 714 -34.92 -11.02 4.71
C VAL A 714 -34.34 -10.62 6.06
N ILE A 715 -34.17 -9.32 6.30
CA ILE A 715 -33.93 -8.78 7.65
C ILE A 715 -35.18 -8.05 8.10
N VAL A 716 -35.70 -8.41 9.26
CA VAL A 716 -36.84 -7.75 9.89
C VAL A 716 -36.34 -6.94 11.07
N TYR A 717 -36.54 -5.62 10.99
CA TYR A 717 -36.20 -4.69 12.04
C TYR A 717 -37.43 -4.19 12.79
N SER A 718 -37.34 -4.21 14.12
CA SER A 718 -38.26 -3.47 14.99
C SER A 718 -37.49 -2.85 16.16
N TYR A 719 -38.01 -1.79 16.73
CA TYR A 719 -37.55 -1.22 17.99
C TYR A 719 -37.98 -2.08 19.19
N PHE A 720 -39.07 -2.85 19.05
CA PHE A 720 -39.73 -3.56 20.15
C PHE A 720 -39.45 -5.06 20.13
N ASN A 721 -38.88 -5.60 21.21
CA ASN A 721 -38.65 -7.05 21.35
C ASN A 721 -39.96 -7.86 21.33
N GLU A 722 -41.07 -7.28 21.82
CA GLU A 722 -42.39 -7.90 21.78
C GLU A 722 -42.89 -8.09 20.33
N VAL A 723 -42.63 -7.13 19.45
CA VAL A 723 -42.95 -7.25 18.02
C VAL A 723 -42.09 -8.33 17.38
N LEU A 724 -40.79 -8.37 17.67
CA LEU A 724 -39.90 -9.42 17.17
C LEU A 724 -40.35 -10.82 17.64
N ALA A 725 -40.83 -10.94 18.88
CA ALA A 725 -41.37 -12.19 19.40
C ALA A 725 -42.66 -12.61 18.65
N ALA A 726 -43.59 -11.68 18.43
CA ALA A 726 -44.82 -11.94 17.69
C ALA A 726 -44.54 -12.35 16.23
N VAL A 727 -43.62 -11.66 15.55
CA VAL A 727 -43.19 -12.01 14.18
C VAL A 727 -42.56 -13.40 14.13
N ARG A 728 -41.75 -13.76 15.14
CA ARG A 728 -41.14 -15.10 15.21
C ARG A 728 -42.17 -16.23 15.28
N GLU A 729 -43.31 -16.00 15.91
CA GLU A 729 -44.36 -17.02 16.07
C GLU A 729 -45.13 -17.29 14.78
N VAL A 730 -45.20 -16.31 13.87
CA VAL A 730 -45.97 -16.42 12.61
C VAL A 730 -45.13 -16.87 11.42
N LEU A 731 -43.82 -16.60 11.42
CA LEU A 731 -42.93 -17.00 10.33
C LEU A 731 -42.68 -18.50 10.34
N THR A 732 -42.88 -19.15 9.20
CA THR A 732 -42.79 -20.61 9.02
C THR A 732 -41.40 -21.07 8.53
N GLY A 733 -40.66 -20.19 7.86
CA GLY A 733 -39.31 -20.46 7.33
C GLY A 733 -38.19 -20.42 8.39
N PRO A 734 -36.91 -20.53 7.98
CA PRO A 734 -35.77 -20.45 8.89
C PRO A 734 -35.63 -19.05 9.52
N VAL A 735 -35.97 -18.93 10.81
CA VAL A 735 -35.88 -17.67 11.56
C VAL A 735 -34.67 -17.64 12.48
N HIS A 736 -33.80 -16.65 12.30
CA HIS A 736 -32.63 -16.37 13.13
C HIS A 736 -32.87 -15.16 14.04
N GLY A 737 -32.26 -15.15 15.22
CA GLY A 737 -32.40 -14.06 16.21
C GLY A 737 -33.46 -14.31 17.31
N PRO A 738 -33.95 -13.26 17.99
CA PRO A 738 -33.70 -11.85 17.74
C PRO A 738 -32.28 -11.38 18.14
N LEU A 739 -31.70 -10.47 17.37
CA LEU A 739 -30.50 -9.73 17.75
C LEU A 739 -30.89 -8.50 18.57
N ASP A 740 -30.69 -8.57 19.89
CA ASP A 740 -30.97 -7.47 20.82
C ASP A 740 -29.76 -7.11 21.69
N GLY A 741 -29.94 -6.06 22.52
CA GLY A 741 -28.91 -5.53 23.40
C GLY A 741 -28.33 -6.54 24.40
N SER A 742 -29.05 -7.62 24.72
CA SER A 742 -28.66 -8.64 25.70
C SER A 742 -27.74 -9.72 25.11
N VAL A 743 -27.76 -9.91 23.78
CA VAL A 743 -26.93 -10.92 23.12
C VAL A 743 -25.46 -10.52 23.18
N ALA A 744 -24.60 -11.39 23.72
CA ALA A 744 -23.15 -11.16 23.78
C ALA A 744 -22.54 -11.05 22.36
N ALA A 745 -21.50 -10.22 22.19
CA ALA A 745 -20.93 -9.93 20.87
C ALA A 745 -20.51 -11.18 20.06
N GLY A 746 -19.90 -12.18 20.70
CA GLY A 746 -19.55 -13.45 20.03
C GLY A 746 -20.76 -14.27 19.60
N ALA A 747 -21.87 -14.22 20.34
CA ALA A 747 -23.11 -14.89 19.97
C ALA A 747 -23.84 -14.16 18.83
N ARG A 748 -23.82 -12.81 18.81
CA ARG A 748 -24.35 -12.01 17.69
C ARG A 748 -23.72 -12.41 16.37
N GLN A 749 -22.39 -12.56 16.36
CA GLN A 749 -21.68 -12.95 15.14
C GLN A 749 -22.12 -14.33 14.63
N ARG A 750 -22.19 -15.33 15.51
CA ARG A 750 -22.62 -16.69 15.11
C ARG A 750 -23.98 -16.69 14.45
N LEU A 751 -24.94 -15.93 14.98
CA LEU A 751 -26.27 -15.80 14.38
C LEU A 751 -26.23 -15.17 12.98
N VAL A 752 -25.37 -14.17 12.77
CA VAL A 752 -25.19 -13.55 11.44
C VAL A 752 -24.51 -14.51 10.46
N ASP A 753 -23.52 -15.28 10.92
CA ASP A 753 -22.82 -16.27 10.10
C ASP A 753 -23.78 -17.41 9.69
N GLU A 754 -24.58 -17.92 10.64
CA GLU A 754 -25.62 -18.92 10.39
C GLU A 754 -26.68 -18.41 9.40
N PHE A 755 -27.15 -17.17 9.57
CA PHE A 755 -28.08 -16.54 8.63
C PHE A 755 -27.46 -16.35 7.24
N SER A 756 -26.18 -15.97 7.17
CA SER A 756 -25.48 -15.76 5.90
C SER A 756 -25.26 -17.06 5.13
N ALA A 757 -25.15 -18.19 5.84
CA ALA A 757 -25.03 -19.52 5.27
C ALA A 757 -26.37 -20.18 4.92
N ALA A 758 -27.50 -19.62 5.38
CA ALA A 758 -28.82 -20.15 5.10
C ALA A 758 -29.24 -19.96 3.63
N GLU A 759 -30.10 -20.86 3.15
CA GLU A 759 -30.74 -20.77 1.82
C GLU A 759 -31.75 -19.60 1.76
N GLY A 760 -32.30 -19.35 0.57
CA GLY A 760 -33.35 -18.35 0.37
C GLY A 760 -34.57 -18.59 1.29
N GLY A 761 -35.26 -17.52 1.67
CA GLY A 761 -36.39 -17.57 2.62
C GLY A 761 -36.01 -17.45 4.09
N ALA A 762 -34.72 -17.43 4.44
CA ALA A 762 -34.30 -17.19 5.81
C ALA A 762 -34.58 -15.73 6.25
N ALA A 763 -35.07 -15.57 7.48
CA ALA A 763 -35.37 -14.28 8.09
C ALA A 763 -34.47 -14.02 9.32
N LEU A 764 -33.84 -12.86 9.39
CA LEU A 764 -33.10 -12.40 10.57
C LEU A 764 -33.91 -11.34 11.31
N LEU A 765 -34.28 -11.63 12.54
CA LEU A 765 -34.96 -10.68 13.43
C LEU A 765 -33.93 -9.86 14.19
N ALA A 766 -34.02 -8.53 14.13
CA ALA A 766 -33.07 -7.65 14.80
C ALA A 766 -33.73 -6.41 15.40
N GLN A 767 -33.29 -6.02 16.59
CA GLN A 767 -33.70 -4.75 17.16
C GLN A 767 -33.00 -3.61 16.41
N ILE A 768 -33.71 -2.62 15.88
CA ILE A 768 -33.10 -1.58 15.01
C ILE A 768 -31.99 -0.76 15.72
N SER A 769 -32.14 -0.54 17.03
CA SER A 769 -31.15 0.14 17.87
C SER A 769 -29.85 -0.65 18.07
N THR A 770 -29.92 -1.99 17.95
CA THR A 770 -28.80 -2.89 18.22
C THR A 770 -28.23 -3.49 16.94
N GLY A 771 -29.08 -3.86 15.99
CA GLY A 771 -28.73 -4.34 14.66
C GLY A 771 -28.18 -3.24 13.75
N GLY A 772 -28.39 -1.96 14.08
CA GLY A 772 -27.79 -0.82 13.39
C GLY A 772 -26.28 -0.64 13.64
N VAL A 773 -25.68 -1.35 14.61
CA VAL A 773 -24.27 -1.17 15.01
C VAL A 773 -23.41 -2.41 14.71
N GLY A 774 -22.44 -2.23 13.81
CA GLY A 774 -21.22 -3.05 13.76
C GLY A 774 -21.29 -4.46 13.16
N LEU A 775 -22.41 -4.87 12.56
CA LEU A 775 -22.54 -6.17 11.88
C LEU A 775 -22.50 -5.99 10.36
N ASN A 776 -22.00 -7.02 9.65
CA ASN A 776 -22.05 -7.09 8.19
C ASN A 776 -23.16 -8.08 7.79
N ILE A 777 -24.26 -7.60 7.22
CA ILE A 777 -25.45 -8.42 6.92
C ILE A 777 -25.80 -8.32 5.41
N GLN A 778 -24.77 -8.32 4.57
CA GLN A 778 -24.87 -8.24 3.11
C GLN A 778 -25.59 -9.43 2.47
N ALA A 779 -25.69 -10.55 3.20
CA ALA A 779 -26.39 -11.73 2.73
C ALA A 779 -27.88 -11.48 2.44
N ALA A 780 -28.48 -10.47 3.06
CA ALA A 780 -29.85 -10.07 2.83
C ALA A 780 -29.99 -9.06 1.69
N SER A 781 -31.05 -9.22 0.92
CA SER A 781 -31.44 -8.30 -0.16
C SER A 781 -32.85 -7.73 0.03
N VAL A 782 -33.54 -8.12 1.11
CA VAL A 782 -34.85 -7.58 1.50
C VAL A 782 -34.76 -7.12 2.96
N VAL A 783 -35.22 -5.90 3.22
CA VAL A 783 -35.25 -5.28 4.54
C VAL A 783 -36.68 -4.86 4.84
N VAL A 784 -37.22 -5.30 5.98
CA VAL A 784 -38.56 -4.92 6.45
C VAL A 784 -38.40 -4.08 7.71
N LEU A 785 -38.96 -2.87 7.69
CA LEU A 785 -39.06 -1.96 8.83
C LEU A 785 -40.50 -2.04 9.36
N CYS A 786 -40.68 -2.63 10.55
CA CYS A 786 -42.02 -2.89 11.12
C CYS A 786 -42.77 -1.62 11.55
N GLU A 787 -42.03 -0.56 11.90
CA GLU A 787 -42.59 0.70 12.32
C GLU A 787 -41.62 1.88 12.02
N PRO A 788 -42.13 3.10 11.81
CA PRO A 788 -41.29 4.26 11.56
C PRO A 788 -40.49 4.65 12.80
N GLN A 789 -39.25 5.08 12.60
CA GLN A 789 -38.36 5.51 13.68
C GLN A 789 -38.36 7.02 13.87
N LEU A 790 -38.34 7.48 15.12
CA LEU A 790 -38.27 8.90 15.45
C LEU A 790 -36.95 9.55 14.98
N ASN A 791 -35.87 8.76 14.90
CA ASN A 791 -34.58 9.17 14.38
C ASN A 791 -34.30 8.48 13.03
N PRO A 792 -34.38 9.20 11.89
CA PRO A 792 -34.13 8.65 10.55
C PRO A 792 -32.74 8.03 10.37
N ALA A 793 -31.76 8.46 11.16
CA ALA A 793 -30.41 7.92 11.12
C ALA A 793 -30.39 6.41 11.45
N LEU A 794 -31.30 5.95 12.31
CA LEU A 794 -31.39 4.53 12.69
C LEU A 794 -31.83 3.66 11.50
N GLU A 795 -32.80 4.14 10.72
CA GLU A 795 -33.24 3.44 9.50
C GLU A 795 -32.13 3.43 8.45
N ALA A 796 -31.51 4.59 8.18
CA ALA A 796 -30.40 4.68 7.23
C ALA A 796 -29.23 3.76 7.62
N GLN A 797 -28.89 3.72 8.93
CA GLN A 797 -27.85 2.84 9.46
C GLN A 797 -28.19 1.36 9.29
N ALA A 798 -29.47 0.99 9.46
CA ALA A 798 -29.96 -0.38 9.32
C ALA A 798 -29.97 -0.82 7.85
N ILE A 799 -30.50 0.02 6.94
CA ILE A 799 -30.50 -0.23 5.49
C ILE A 799 -29.07 -0.40 4.97
N ALA A 800 -28.15 0.46 5.40
CA ALA A 800 -26.74 0.40 5.03
C ALA A 800 -26.01 -0.88 5.52
N ARG A 801 -26.64 -1.73 6.35
CA ARG A 801 -26.09 -3.05 6.72
C ARG A 801 -26.27 -4.08 5.61
N ALA A 802 -27.34 -3.94 4.83
CA ALA A 802 -27.64 -4.77 3.66
C ALA A 802 -27.16 -4.10 2.35
N HIS A 803 -27.43 -2.80 2.18
CA HIS A 803 -27.03 -2.00 1.02
C HIS A 803 -25.68 -1.33 1.26
N ARG A 804 -24.59 -2.05 0.93
CA ARG A 804 -23.21 -1.60 1.14
C ARG A 804 -22.26 -2.30 0.17
N MET A 805 -21.04 -1.77 0.03
CA MET A 805 -19.99 -2.32 -0.85
C MET A 805 -19.84 -3.83 -0.74
N GLY A 806 -20.01 -4.53 -1.87
CA GLY A 806 -19.97 -6.00 -1.94
C GLY A 806 -21.36 -6.65 -1.98
N GLN A 807 -22.43 -5.85 -1.90
CA GLN A 807 -23.77 -6.32 -2.25
C GLN A 807 -23.85 -6.63 -3.75
N LEU A 808 -24.37 -7.81 -4.10
CA LEU A 808 -24.49 -8.31 -5.48
C LEU A 808 -25.91 -8.23 -6.03
N SER A 809 -26.91 -8.10 -5.15
CA SER A 809 -28.33 -8.04 -5.51
C SER A 809 -28.93 -6.67 -5.20
N SER A 810 -29.94 -6.26 -5.97
CA SER A 810 -30.76 -5.09 -5.62
C SER A 810 -31.36 -5.26 -4.23
N VAL A 811 -31.30 -4.21 -3.41
CA VAL A 811 -31.89 -4.24 -2.07
C VAL A 811 -33.28 -3.63 -2.11
N GLN A 812 -34.26 -4.35 -1.57
CA GLN A 812 -35.64 -3.88 -1.41
C GLN A 812 -35.89 -3.54 0.06
N VAL A 813 -36.40 -2.35 0.34
CA VAL A 813 -36.75 -1.89 1.68
C VAL A 813 -38.26 -1.68 1.75
N HIS A 814 -38.94 -2.48 2.57
CA HIS A 814 -40.36 -2.34 2.84
C HIS A 814 -40.57 -1.61 4.17
N ARG A 815 -41.28 -0.50 4.15
CA ARG A 815 -41.73 0.22 5.35
C ARG A 815 -43.20 -0.08 5.60
N LEU A 816 -43.48 -0.82 6.65
CA LEU A 816 -44.86 -1.11 7.04
C LEU A 816 -45.41 0.08 7.82
N LEU A 817 -46.44 0.74 7.29
CA LEU A 817 -47.05 1.94 7.85
C LEU A 817 -48.55 1.73 8.06
N SER A 818 -49.09 2.22 9.18
CA SER A 818 -50.54 2.12 9.45
C SER A 818 -51.24 3.44 9.13
N GLU A 819 -52.27 3.36 8.29
CA GLU A 819 -53.16 4.49 7.96
C GLU A 819 -53.93 5.00 9.18
N ASP A 820 -54.18 6.31 9.26
CA ASP A 820 -54.89 6.91 10.38
C ASP A 820 -54.26 6.55 11.74
N THR A 821 -52.94 6.55 11.85
CA THR A 821 -52.24 6.28 13.12
C THR A 821 -51.03 7.19 13.36
N VAL A 822 -50.41 6.98 14.51
CA VAL A 822 -49.12 7.51 14.93
C VAL A 822 -48.05 7.36 13.84
N ASP A 823 -48.11 6.31 13.02
CA ASP A 823 -47.09 6.02 12.00
C ASP A 823 -47.15 7.05 10.89
N GLU A 824 -48.35 7.34 10.39
CA GLU A 824 -48.61 8.39 9.40
C GLU A 824 -48.09 9.74 9.90
N ARG A 825 -48.39 10.06 11.16
CA ARG A 825 -47.99 11.33 11.74
C ARG A 825 -46.48 11.47 11.92
N ILE A 826 -45.82 10.41 12.38
CA ILE A 826 -44.35 10.38 12.48
C ILE A 826 -43.75 10.54 11.08
N HIS A 827 -44.28 9.83 10.08
CA HIS A 827 -43.82 9.91 8.71
C HIS A 827 -43.94 11.34 8.13
N GLU A 828 -45.10 11.98 8.28
CA GLU A 828 -45.34 13.37 7.84
C GLU A 828 -44.36 14.37 8.49
N LEU A 829 -44.16 14.27 9.81
CA LEU A 829 -43.27 15.16 10.56
C LEU A 829 -41.82 15.03 10.09
N LEU A 830 -41.36 13.80 9.85
CA LEU A 830 -40.02 13.54 9.35
C LEU A 830 -39.85 14.03 7.91
N ALA A 831 -40.86 13.85 7.05
CA ALA A 831 -40.86 14.35 5.68
C ALA A 831 -40.87 15.89 5.61
N GLN A 832 -41.66 16.55 6.47
CA GLN A 832 -41.66 18.01 6.59
C GLN A 832 -40.30 18.52 7.05
N LYS A 833 -39.70 17.87 8.05
CA LYS A 833 -38.38 18.24 8.56
C LYS A 833 -37.28 18.07 7.49
N ARG A 834 -37.32 16.99 6.71
CA ARG A 834 -36.37 16.76 5.62
C ARG A 834 -36.46 17.84 4.55
N ARG A 835 -37.68 18.17 4.10
CA ARG A 835 -37.93 19.25 3.15
C ARG A 835 -37.43 20.61 3.65
N LEU A 836 -37.72 20.94 4.91
CA LEU A 836 -37.20 22.15 5.53
C LEU A 836 -35.67 22.15 5.53
N PHE A 837 -35.02 21.05 5.92
CA PHE A 837 -33.57 20.95 5.91
C PHE A 837 -32.97 21.15 4.52
N GLU A 838 -33.55 20.54 3.48
CA GLU A 838 -33.13 20.70 2.08
C GLU A 838 -33.31 22.15 1.59
N GLU A 839 -34.48 22.75 1.84
CA GLU A 839 -34.79 24.13 1.45
C GLU A 839 -33.89 25.16 2.16
N TYR A 840 -33.62 24.96 3.46
CA TYR A 840 -32.67 25.77 4.23
C TYR A 840 -31.21 25.55 3.79
N ALA A 841 -30.85 24.33 3.38
CA ALA A 841 -29.54 24.04 2.84
C ALA A 841 -29.33 24.75 1.49
N GLU A 842 -30.38 24.93 0.69
CA GLU A 842 -30.32 25.58 -0.61
C GLU A 842 -30.32 27.12 -0.54
N ASN A 843 -31.12 27.74 0.32
CA ASN A 843 -31.51 29.15 0.15
C ASN A 843 -31.05 30.19 1.19
N SER A 844 -30.37 29.89 2.32
CA SER A 844 -29.90 30.98 3.22
C SER A 844 -28.84 30.65 4.27
N ALA A 845 -28.16 31.70 4.73
CA ALA A 845 -27.08 31.72 5.73
C ALA A 845 -27.55 31.54 7.20
N THR A 846 -28.83 31.22 7.43
CA THR A 846 -29.49 31.17 8.75
C THR A 846 -30.00 29.76 9.10
N ALA A 847 -29.27 28.72 8.70
CA ALA A 847 -29.59 27.33 9.07
C ALA A 847 -29.44 27.02 10.57
N ASP A 848 -28.86 27.93 11.37
CA ASP A 848 -28.67 27.76 12.82
C ASP A 848 -29.96 27.94 13.64
N ALA A 849 -31.07 28.37 13.02
CA ALA A 849 -32.28 28.78 13.75
C ALA A 849 -33.48 27.82 13.65
N ALA A 850 -33.37 26.67 12.96
CA ALA A 850 -34.44 25.68 12.98
C ALA A 850 -34.35 24.86 14.29
N PRO A 851 -35.28 25.02 15.25
CA PRO A 851 -35.30 24.18 16.44
C PRO A 851 -35.57 22.75 16.00
N GLU A 852 -34.61 21.85 16.25
CA GLU A 852 -34.89 20.43 16.15
C GLU A 852 -35.82 20.04 17.28
N ALA A 853 -37.00 19.56 16.90
CA ALA A 853 -37.79 18.76 17.79
C ALA A 853 -36.97 17.52 18.18
N THR A 854 -36.50 17.47 19.42
CA THR A 854 -35.94 16.26 20.03
C THR A 854 -36.91 15.08 19.83
N ASP A 855 -36.45 13.83 19.92
CA ASP A 855 -37.35 12.65 19.93
C ASP A 855 -38.51 12.84 20.91
N ALA A 856 -38.25 13.51 22.05
CA ALA A 856 -39.23 13.87 23.06
C ALA A 856 -40.21 14.98 22.62
N GLU A 857 -39.84 15.86 21.71
CA GLU A 857 -40.72 16.87 21.13
C GLU A 857 -41.58 16.32 20.01
N ILE A 858 -41.01 15.51 19.10
CA ILE A 858 -41.78 14.76 18.10
C ILE A 858 -42.80 13.88 18.82
N ALA A 859 -42.37 13.14 19.84
CA ALA A 859 -43.25 12.33 20.66
C ALA A 859 -44.38 13.14 21.31
N ARG A 860 -44.09 14.34 21.84
CA ARG A 860 -45.10 15.22 22.44
C ARG A 860 -46.09 15.75 21.40
N GLN A 861 -45.63 16.19 20.24
CA GLN A 861 -46.48 16.70 19.16
C GLN A 861 -47.43 15.61 18.63
N VAL A 862 -46.89 14.41 18.40
CA VAL A 862 -47.67 13.25 17.95
C VAL A 862 -48.71 12.85 19.01
N LEU A 863 -48.31 12.75 20.29
CA LEU A 863 -49.23 12.43 21.39
C LEU A 863 -50.37 13.44 21.53
N ALA A 864 -50.09 14.73 21.37
CA ALA A 864 -51.11 15.78 21.46
C ALA A 864 -52.11 15.66 20.31
N ALA A 865 -51.64 15.50 19.07
CA ALA A 865 -52.47 15.36 17.88
C ALA A 865 -53.36 14.11 17.94
N GLU A 866 -52.81 12.96 18.36
CA GLU A 866 -53.58 11.71 18.43
C GLU A 866 -54.69 11.75 19.49
N ARG A 867 -54.43 12.40 20.63
CA ARG A 867 -55.45 12.62 21.65
C ARG A 867 -56.54 13.57 21.16
N GLU A 868 -56.19 14.63 20.45
CA GLU A 868 -57.15 15.55 19.83
C GLU A 868 -58.06 14.82 18.83
N ARG A 869 -57.47 14.03 17.93
CA ARG A 869 -58.20 13.28 16.91
C ARG A 869 -59.18 12.26 17.51
N LEU A 870 -58.75 11.45 18.50
CA LEU A 870 -59.55 10.31 18.96
C LEU A 870 -60.35 10.54 20.25
N LEU A 871 -59.97 11.51 21.09
CA LEU A 871 -60.70 11.81 22.33
C LEU A 871 -61.59 13.05 22.21
N TYR A 872 -61.33 13.95 21.26
CA TYR A 872 -62.06 15.22 21.13
C TYR A 872 -62.87 15.38 19.83
N GLN A 873 -62.66 14.54 18.81
CA GLN A 873 -63.62 14.43 17.70
C GLN A 873 -64.76 13.48 18.12
N ALA A 874 -65.97 14.04 18.26
CA ALA A 874 -67.19 13.29 18.48
C ALA A 874 -67.42 12.28 17.34
N PRO A 875 -68.03 11.10 17.59
CA PRO A 875 -68.39 10.19 16.51
C PRO A 875 -69.25 10.94 15.51
N ALA A 876 -68.90 10.84 14.22
CA ALA A 876 -69.74 11.32 13.14
C ALA A 876 -71.16 10.75 13.34
N VAL A 877 -72.14 11.64 13.44
CA VAL A 877 -73.55 11.28 13.43
C VAL A 877 -73.78 10.49 12.15
N PRO A 878 -74.34 9.27 12.20
CA PRO A 878 -74.64 8.53 10.98
C PRO A 878 -75.63 9.37 10.16
N ALA A 879 -75.38 9.47 8.85
CA ALA A 879 -76.32 10.10 7.94
C ALA A 879 -77.70 9.45 8.12
N PRO A 880 -78.80 10.24 8.12
CA PRO A 880 -80.13 9.66 8.18
C PRO A 880 -80.34 8.79 6.93
N ASP A 881 -80.65 7.51 7.17
CA ASP A 881 -81.09 6.58 6.14
C ASP A 881 -82.21 7.21 5.30
N ASP A 882 -82.03 7.19 3.98
CA ASP A 882 -83.15 7.36 3.04
C ASP A 882 -83.96 6.05 3.01
N ALA A 883 -85.15 6.13 3.64
CA ALA A 883 -86.35 5.28 3.56
C ALA A 883 -86.40 3.95 4.34
#